data_AF-A0A5C5YQF0-F1
#
_entry.id   AF-A0A5C5YQF0-F1
#
_cell.length_a   1.000
_cell.length_b   1.000
_cell.length_c   1.000
_cell.angle_alpha   90.00
_cell.angle_beta   90.00
_cell.angle_gamma   90.00
#
_symmetry.space_group_name_H-M   'P 1'
#
loop_
_entity.id
_entity.type
_entity.pdbx_description
1 polymer ?
#
loop_
_entity_poly.entity_id
_entity_poly.type
_entity_poly.pdbx_seq_one_letter_code
_entity_poly.pdbx_strand_id
1 'polypeptide(L)'
;MLLEELGEKELAGDVFRIDFDRKSSPPTAIDMVRTLLEVASPTPIRRYAHSNQRMRIEPIEDFDAFCDAIDFGKILAKDDDQRFIRLRVDPAALTPAEVHRRAREAGKSNVVEFDEKPAGPRVDPPIGNPPTNIAASPINPDGFSLEDPVECQFNGVWVRGVMVAEEAFDTPIVRFDQPMDFLPALTSKRFARVLRETPAVILPVDPARLRPSSGSNAPVATRTWTDKTGRFSIQGSLVTADEREAVIRRADGRIINVPIEKLSEQDQSFLKSGGKQDPDNPFQASEPSVAAGPLRPNVRDAVKALRNEQWDFEPTPWNGGSRLGEAHRTRLPATPQASHALHTQGSFFHSDSTGLVAIQRLTGVRGGKNRWVLDIIAPEKAEVVATVPAPVNSTFADVLLADSLALIQQDRFGAFDPAELFVQRIVGDTLHHAASWRPYGKGVHGPIESDVEGSWFIDPKRVMTMGRENHPLVVWDWESASAERIFTVGPSFGARSRPALDARRQLFAYNTTFGISVIDLKNNRYAGDLVIPPDCYSGIDAIAIKDDQRRLAATAMGSVLVWDLSTGEQVRRLTRPEVHMTKSIEWVGEFLLVDGRYLYDVERAVLLWEFQPGLADRDGAVSVAGSRLWYFPGSGARNRDPFIDSIELPRPAIVAAAERLGSADDLMVYRKGDPIELAVDIPPEVEGGDDVRSAMEQSIRAAGLELRERADTVIIVACEPQPQRTLHVIVERSRRDQASIYILDDAQYDMRQRMSSSDEQILDFDVVLYNMKISIVHNGETLYTNTMGTALTGRSVLRDGETVEESVRRRAKPYLKWINSFSVPSSIARPGTATKNGAYGYTRSSVNGQLDDYSVFE
;
A
#
# COMPACT_ATOMS: atom_id res chain seq x y z
N MET A 1 -5.34 29.62 -15.33
CA MET A 1 -4.73 30.83 -15.88
C MET A 1 -3.46 30.48 -16.64
N LEU A 2 -3.29 30.88 -17.90
CA LEU A 2 -1.99 30.84 -18.60
C LEU A 2 -1.33 32.23 -18.50
N LEU A 3 -0.13 32.32 -17.96
CA LEU A 3 0.74 33.48 -18.16
C LEU A 3 1.50 33.21 -19.46
N GLU A 4 1.47 34.11 -20.43
CA GLU A 4 2.19 33.93 -21.70
C GLU A 4 3.25 35.02 -21.85
N GLU A 5 4.51 34.58 -21.84
CA GLU A 5 5.71 35.16 -22.45
C GLU A 5 5.84 36.70 -22.42
N LEU A 6 6.60 37.18 -21.43
CA LEU A 6 7.51 38.30 -21.63
C LEU A 6 8.49 37.89 -22.74
N GLY A 7 8.65 38.74 -23.76
CA GLY A 7 9.51 38.45 -24.91
C GLY A 7 10.95 38.16 -24.48
N GLU A 8 11.55 37.14 -25.10
CA GLU A 8 12.88 36.58 -24.81
C GLU A 8 14.06 37.58 -24.84
N LYS A 9 13.86 38.83 -25.29
CA LYS A 9 14.91 39.87 -25.31
C LYS A 9 14.86 40.89 -24.19
N GLU A 10 13.72 41.12 -23.54
CA GLU A 10 13.62 42.10 -22.43
C GLU A 10 13.83 41.48 -21.05
N LEU A 11 13.78 40.14 -20.94
CA LEU A 11 14.28 39.41 -19.77
C LEU A 11 15.78 39.11 -19.83
N ALA A 12 16.42 39.30 -20.99
CA ALA A 12 17.83 38.95 -21.22
C ALA A 12 18.83 40.10 -20.94
N GLY A 13 18.37 41.27 -20.47
CA GLY A 13 19.22 42.46 -20.30
C GLY A 13 19.22 43.02 -18.88
N ASP A 14 20.19 42.60 -18.07
CA ASP A 14 20.96 43.37 -17.07
C ASP A 14 20.31 44.36 -16.08
N VAL A 15 18.98 44.47 -15.91
CA VAL A 15 18.40 45.52 -15.02
C VAL A 15 17.82 45.02 -13.69
N PHE A 16 17.71 43.70 -13.45
CA PHE A 16 17.43 43.19 -12.09
C PHE A 16 18.33 42.01 -11.73
N ARG A 17 19.65 42.28 -11.79
CA ARG A 17 20.65 41.53 -11.02
C ARG A 17 20.76 42.16 -9.63
N ILE A 18 20.41 41.40 -8.60
CA ILE A 18 20.97 41.60 -7.26
C ILE A 18 21.60 40.26 -6.86
N ASP A 19 22.92 40.28 -6.71
CA ASP A 19 23.75 39.14 -6.32
C ASP A 19 23.36 38.62 -4.93
N PHE A 20 23.29 37.29 -4.82
CA PHE A 20 22.91 36.57 -3.62
C PHE A 20 24.16 36.09 -2.89
N ASP A 21 24.44 36.70 -1.73
CA ASP A 21 25.14 36.00 -0.67
C ASP A 21 24.29 36.01 0.61
N ARG A 22 24.26 34.88 1.31
CA ARG A 22 23.24 34.43 2.28
C ARG A 22 22.69 35.50 3.25
N LYS A 23 21.35 35.67 3.29
CA LYS A 23 20.43 35.79 4.46
C LYS A 23 19.08 36.41 4.02
N SER A 24 17.94 35.75 4.36
CA SER A 24 16.53 36.06 4.01
C SER A 24 16.23 36.31 2.52
N SER A 25 15.66 35.31 1.82
CA SER A 25 15.27 35.46 0.42
C SER A 25 14.04 36.37 0.26
N PRO A 26 14.07 37.41 -0.60
CA PRO A 26 12.89 38.20 -0.95
C PRO A 26 11.87 37.37 -1.78
N PRO A 27 10.59 37.78 -1.81
CA PRO A 27 9.55 37.04 -2.54
C PRO A 27 9.84 36.92 -4.03
N THR A 28 9.56 35.75 -4.61
CA THR A 28 9.69 35.55 -6.07
C THR A 28 8.58 36.28 -6.83
N ALA A 29 8.77 36.51 -8.13
CA ALA A 29 7.71 37.06 -8.98
C ALA A 29 6.42 36.21 -8.94
N ILE A 30 6.56 34.88 -8.82
CA ILE A 30 5.43 33.96 -8.68
C ILE A 30 4.72 34.16 -7.33
N ASP A 31 5.48 34.36 -6.24
CA ASP A 31 4.90 34.67 -4.93
C ASP A 31 4.14 36.00 -4.95
N MET A 32 4.70 37.03 -5.60
CA MET A 32 4.04 38.32 -5.73
C MET A 32 2.77 38.25 -6.60
N VAL A 33 2.80 37.51 -7.72
CA VAL A 33 1.59 37.27 -8.54
C VAL A 33 0.54 36.50 -7.75
N ARG A 34 0.94 35.49 -6.96
CA ARG A 34 0.01 34.74 -6.09
C ARG A 34 -0.68 35.67 -5.09
N THR A 35 0.09 36.53 -4.42
CA THR A 35 -0.45 37.49 -3.46
C THR A 35 -1.38 38.50 -4.15
N LEU A 36 -1.04 39.01 -5.34
CA LEU A 36 -1.91 39.91 -6.09
C LEU A 36 -3.23 39.24 -6.52
N LEU A 37 -3.21 37.96 -6.90
CA LEU A 37 -4.42 37.20 -7.19
C LEU A 37 -5.30 37.00 -5.94
N GLU A 38 -4.69 36.80 -4.78
CA GLU A 38 -5.40 36.68 -3.50
C GLU A 38 -6.01 38.02 -3.05
N VAL A 39 -5.31 39.13 -3.34
CA VAL A 39 -5.81 40.49 -3.16
C VAL A 39 -7.00 40.77 -4.08
N ALA A 40 -6.94 40.38 -5.36
CA ALA A 40 -8.02 40.55 -6.32
C ALA A 40 -9.22 39.60 -6.11
N SER A 41 -9.04 38.47 -5.42
CA SER A 41 -10.12 37.48 -5.26
C SER A 41 -11.22 37.92 -4.28
N PRO A 42 -12.51 37.90 -4.65
CA PRO A 42 -13.59 38.26 -3.72
C PRO A 42 -13.73 37.29 -2.54
N THR A 43 -13.20 36.06 -2.66
CA THR A 43 -13.19 35.04 -1.61
C THR A 43 -11.77 34.54 -1.33
N PRO A 44 -11.46 34.04 -0.11
CA PRO A 44 -10.13 33.50 0.19
C PRO A 44 -9.84 32.24 -0.64
N ILE A 45 -8.74 32.23 -1.39
CA ILE A 45 -8.31 31.09 -2.20
C ILE A 45 -7.66 30.05 -1.28
N ARG A 46 -8.22 28.84 -1.15
CA ARG A 46 -7.66 27.83 -0.22
C ARG A 46 -6.68 26.85 -0.89
N ARG A 47 -6.63 26.81 -2.23
CA ARG A 47 -5.73 25.94 -2.99
C ARG A 47 -5.08 26.66 -4.15
N TYR A 48 -3.78 26.43 -4.27
CA TYR A 48 -2.94 26.86 -5.39
C TYR A 48 -2.20 25.65 -5.95
N ALA A 49 -2.19 25.52 -7.27
CA ALA A 49 -1.29 24.64 -7.99
C ALA A 49 -0.67 25.41 -9.15
N HIS A 50 0.65 25.36 -9.29
CA HIS A 50 1.35 25.99 -10.40
C HIS A 50 2.25 24.97 -11.11
N SER A 51 2.29 25.03 -12.44
CA SER A 51 3.17 24.23 -13.29
C SER A 51 3.30 24.93 -14.63
N ASN A 52 4.52 25.14 -15.15
CA ASN A 52 4.81 25.70 -16.47
C ASN A 52 3.92 26.90 -16.85
N GLN A 53 4.09 28.04 -16.15
CA GLN A 53 3.34 29.29 -16.36
C GLN A 53 1.82 29.19 -16.23
N ARG A 54 1.29 28.03 -15.80
CA ARG A 54 -0.12 27.83 -15.50
C ARG A 54 -0.34 27.87 -14.00
N MET A 55 -1.25 28.73 -13.55
CA MET A 55 -1.77 28.69 -12.18
C MET A 55 -3.22 28.21 -12.20
N ARG A 56 -3.50 27.22 -11.34
CA ARG A 56 -4.84 26.75 -11.01
C ARG A 56 -5.13 27.14 -9.57
N ILE A 57 -6.21 27.89 -9.39
CA ILE A 57 -6.73 28.29 -8.08
C ILE A 57 -8.06 27.59 -7.84
N GLU A 58 -8.45 27.46 -6.58
CA GLU A 58 -9.78 26.94 -6.21
C GLU A 58 -10.89 27.72 -6.95
N PRO A 59 -12.02 27.08 -7.32
CA PRO A 59 -13.05 27.74 -8.11
C PRO A 59 -13.53 29.01 -7.42
N ILE A 60 -13.39 30.14 -8.10
CA ILE A 60 -13.88 31.42 -7.59
C ILE A 60 -15.37 31.50 -7.89
N GLU A 61 -16.17 31.67 -6.84
CA GLU A 61 -17.63 31.70 -6.91
C GLU A 61 -18.12 32.80 -7.86
N ASP A 62 -17.53 34.00 -7.76
CA ASP A 62 -17.80 35.14 -8.64
C ASP A 62 -16.58 35.41 -9.56
N PHE A 63 -16.58 34.69 -10.70
CA PHE A 63 -15.49 34.75 -11.68
C PHE A 63 -15.42 36.09 -12.41
N ASP A 64 -16.55 36.76 -12.61
CA ASP A 64 -16.62 38.04 -13.30
C ASP A 64 -16.08 39.16 -12.42
N ALA A 65 -16.54 39.24 -11.16
CA ALA A 65 -16.01 40.20 -10.19
C ALA A 65 -14.51 39.99 -9.94
N PHE A 66 -14.04 38.74 -9.98
CA PHE A 66 -12.61 38.44 -9.89
C PHE A 66 -11.83 38.95 -11.10
N CYS A 67 -12.32 38.77 -12.32
CA CYS A 67 -11.66 39.28 -13.51
C CYS A 67 -11.62 40.81 -13.52
N ASP A 68 -12.70 41.46 -13.08
CA ASP A 68 -12.79 42.93 -13.00
C ASP A 68 -11.85 43.51 -11.93
N ALA A 69 -11.54 42.74 -10.89
CA ALA A 69 -10.62 43.11 -9.83
C ALA A 69 -9.12 42.95 -10.20
N ILE A 70 -8.79 42.38 -11.37
CA ILE A 70 -7.41 42.24 -11.83
C ILE A 70 -6.95 43.56 -12.48
N ASP A 71 -6.19 44.35 -11.73
CA ASP A 71 -5.67 45.66 -12.13
C ASP A 71 -4.13 45.70 -12.23
N PHE A 72 -3.45 44.57 -11.99
CA PHE A 72 -1.98 44.43 -12.01
C PHE A 72 -1.47 43.82 -13.32
N GLY A 73 -2.33 43.77 -14.34
CA GLY A 73 -2.02 43.21 -15.64
C GLY A 73 -3.21 43.32 -16.59
N LYS A 74 -3.02 42.83 -17.82
CA LYS A 74 -4.05 42.81 -18.86
C LYS A 74 -4.52 41.38 -19.13
N ILE A 75 -5.82 41.13 -19.00
CA ILE A 75 -6.43 39.87 -19.44
C ILE A 75 -6.42 39.85 -20.97
N LEU A 76 -5.72 38.89 -21.56
CA LEU A 76 -5.56 38.71 -23.00
C LEU A 76 -6.63 37.78 -23.60
N ALA A 77 -7.11 36.83 -22.81
CA ALA A 77 -8.20 35.93 -23.19
C ALA A 77 -8.98 35.50 -21.93
N LYS A 78 -10.29 35.30 -22.07
CA LYS A 78 -11.20 34.85 -21.02
C LYS A 78 -12.16 33.82 -21.61
N ASP A 79 -12.33 32.70 -20.91
CA ASP A 79 -13.26 31.61 -21.22
C ASP A 79 -14.09 31.35 -19.96
N ASP A 80 -15.38 31.70 -20.04
CA ASP A 80 -16.31 31.70 -18.92
C ASP A 80 -16.77 30.30 -18.54
N ASP A 81 -16.89 29.42 -19.54
CA ASP A 81 -17.34 28.03 -19.39
C ASP A 81 -16.26 27.18 -18.72
N GLN A 82 -14.99 27.43 -19.08
CA GLN A 82 -13.85 26.74 -18.48
C GLN A 82 -13.27 27.46 -17.25
N ARG A 83 -13.82 28.61 -16.86
CA ARG A 83 -13.33 29.48 -15.77
C ARG A 83 -11.83 29.75 -15.91
N PHE A 84 -11.45 30.18 -17.11
CA PHE A 84 -10.06 30.32 -17.52
C PHE A 84 -9.75 31.75 -18.01
N ILE A 85 -8.61 32.29 -17.59
CA ILE A 85 -8.07 33.56 -18.11
C ILE A 85 -6.62 33.40 -18.58
N ARG A 86 -6.23 34.14 -19.60
CA ARG A 86 -4.83 34.35 -19.98
C ARG A 86 -4.45 35.78 -19.57
N LEU A 87 -3.46 35.93 -18.69
CA LEU A 87 -3.11 37.21 -18.07
C LEU A 87 -1.69 37.62 -18.44
N ARG A 88 -1.49 38.85 -18.87
CA ARG A 88 -0.18 39.49 -18.99
C ARG A 88 0.03 40.43 -17.81
N VAL A 89 0.93 40.07 -16.90
CA VAL A 89 1.21 40.86 -15.69
C VAL A 89 2.09 42.06 -16.04
N ASP A 90 1.79 43.22 -15.47
CA ASP A 90 2.64 44.40 -15.57
C ASP A 90 3.86 44.24 -14.65
N PRO A 91 5.11 44.26 -15.17
CA PRO A 91 6.31 44.17 -14.34
C PRO A 91 6.40 45.25 -13.25
N ALA A 92 5.86 46.45 -13.52
CA ALA A 92 5.85 47.53 -12.52
C ALA A 92 4.95 47.17 -11.31
N ALA A 93 3.99 46.26 -11.50
CA ALA A 93 3.14 45.76 -10.42
C ALA A 93 3.83 44.74 -9.50
N LEU A 94 4.98 44.19 -9.92
CA LEU A 94 5.72 43.14 -9.22
C LEU A 94 6.86 43.67 -8.37
N THR A 95 6.56 44.70 -7.56
CA THR A 95 7.46 45.17 -6.51
C THR A 95 6.82 44.92 -5.15
N PRO A 96 7.59 44.55 -4.10
CA PRO A 96 7.03 44.38 -2.76
C PRO A 96 6.24 45.62 -2.31
N ALA A 97 6.74 46.83 -2.58
CA ALA A 97 6.05 48.07 -2.23
C ALA A 97 4.66 48.19 -2.88
N GLU A 98 4.52 47.81 -4.15
CA GLU A 98 3.25 47.85 -4.88
C GLU A 98 2.28 46.79 -4.34
N VAL A 99 2.76 45.56 -4.10
CA VAL A 99 1.93 44.48 -3.55
C VAL A 99 1.38 44.87 -2.17
N HIS A 100 2.19 45.49 -1.31
CA HIS A 100 1.74 46.00 -0.01
C HIS A 100 0.80 47.21 -0.12
N ARG A 101 0.95 48.06 -1.15
CA ARG A 101 0.03 49.18 -1.39
C ARG A 101 -1.35 48.64 -1.76
N ARG A 102 -1.42 47.73 -2.74
CA ARG A 102 -2.67 47.13 -3.23
C ARG A 102 -3.37 46.28 -2.16
N ALA A 103 -2.62 45.50 -1.38
CA ALA A 103 -3.20 44.74 -0.27
C ALA A 103 -3.82 45.67 0.80
N ARG A 104 -3.22 46.83 1.07
CA ARG A 104 -3.78 47.84 1.99
C ARG A 104 -5.02 48.51 1.42
N GLU A 105 -5.00 48.91 0.15
CA GLU A 105 -6.14 49.52 -0.53
C GLU A 105 -7.34 48.56 -0.61
N ALA A 106 -7.09 47.25 -0.74
CA ALA A 106 -8.12 46.20 -0.72
C ALA A 106 -8.54 45.73 0.69
N GLY A 107 -7.99 46.31 1.77
CA GLY A 107 -8.30 45.91 3.15
C GLY A 107 -7.80 44.51 3.55
N LYS A 108 -6.83 43.95 2.81
CA LYS A 108 -6.29 42.58 2.94
C LYS A 108 -4.81 42.57 3.39
N SER A 109 -4.44 43.48 4.27
CA SER A 109 -3.07 43.65 4.76
C SER A 109 -2.50 42.40 5.45
N ASN A 110 -3.36 41.52 5.96
CA ASN A 110 -3.02 40.24 6.60
C ASN A 110 -2.55 39.14 5.63
N VAL A 111 -2.66 39.36 4.33
CA VAL A 111 -2.21 38.43 3.27
C VAL A 111 -0.73 38.66 2.93
N VAL A 112 -0.12 39.74 3.45
CA VAL A 112 1.26 40.15 3.16
C VAL A 112 2.10 40.16 4.44
N GLU A 113 2.47 38.98 4.94
CA GLU A 113 3.53 38.83 5.96
C GLU A 113 4.77 38.24 5.27
N PHE A 114 5.74 39.09 4.89
CA PHE A 114 7.10 38.63 4.61
C PHE A 114 7.90 38.76 5.91
N ASP A 115 8.19 37.63 6.54
CA ASP A 115 8.74 37.54 7.90
C ASP A 115 10.21 38.04 7.94
N GLU A 116 10.44 39.33 8.22
CA GLU A 116 11.76 39.88 8.55
C GLU A 116 12.06 39.65 10.04
N LYS A 117 12.77 38.57 10.40
CA LYS A 117 13.31 38.37 11.76
C LYS A 117 14.84 38.32 11.79
N PRO A 118 15.52 39.06 12.69
CA PRO A 118 16.96 38.90 12.92
C PRO A 118 17.27 37.63 13.71
N ALA A 119 18.40 37.01 13.39
CA ALA A 119 18.88 35.76 13.99
C ALA A 119 19.38 35.95 15.44
N GLY A 120 18.87 35.15 16.38
CA GLY A 120 19.50 34.90 17.68
C GLY A 120 20.34 33.61 17.65
N PRO A 121 21.43 33.50 18.43
CA PRO A 121 22.32 32.34 18.40
C PRO A 121 21.66 31.13 19.07
N ARG A 122 21.75 29.96 18.42
CA ARG A 122 21.43 28.67 19.02
C ARG A 122 22.67 28.13 19.74
N VAL A 123 22.51 27.78 21.01
CA VAL A 123 23.47 26.99 21.78
C VAL A 123 23.02 25.54 21.69
N ASP A 124 23.86 24.68 21.13
CA ASP A 124 23.63 23.23 21.13
C ASP A 124 23.98 22.65 22.51
N PRO A 125 23.17 21.73 23.08
CA PRO A 125 23.56 21.05 24.30
C PRO A 125 24.61 19.95 23.99
N PRO A 126 25.57 19.72 24.90
CA PRO A 126 26.67 18.80 24.66
C PRO A 126 26.22 17.34 24.73
N ILE A 127 26.71 16.54 23.79
CA ILE A 127 26.61 15.08 23.77
C ILE A 127 27.63 14.54 24.78
N GLY A 128 27.17 13.88 25.83
CA GLY A 128 28.01 13.15 26.78
C GLY A 128 27.56 11.70 26.89
N ASN A 129 28.50 10.75 26.77
CA ASN A 129 28.27 9.32 27.00
C ASN A 129 27.97 9.05 28.49
N PRO A 130 27.07 8.10 28.82
CA PRO A 130 26.77 7.78 30.22
C PRO A 130 27.85 6.89 30.85
N PRO A 131 28.12 7.03 32.17
CA PRO A 131 28.96 6.11 32.91
C PRO A 131 28.18 4.87 33.37
N THR A 132 28.89 3.75 33.42
CA THR A 132 28.49 2.44 33.92
C THR A 132 28.54 2.38 35.45
N ASN A 133 27.44 2.00 36.10
CA ASN A 133 27.42 1.10 37.27
C ASN A 133 25.98 0.68 37.63
N ILE A 134 25.82 -0.62 37.89
CA ILE A 134 24.57 -1.33 38.15
C ILE A 134 24.32 -1.40 39.66
N ALA A 135 23.12 -0.99 40.11
CA ALA A 135 22.44 -1.56 41.30
C ALA A 135 20.95 -1.13 41.34
N ALA A 136 20.08 -2.12 41.60
CA ALA A 136 18.60 -2.11 41.71
C ALA A 136 17.80 -1.99 40.38
N SER A 137 16.81 -2.88 40.21
CA SER A 137 16.05 -3.14 38.97
C SER A 137 15.28 -1.90 38.44
N PRO A 138 15.30 -1.59 37.12
CA PRO A 138 14.86 -0.29 36.60
C PRO A 138 13.35 -0.14 36.37
N ILE A 139 12.54 -1.18 36.62
CA ILE A 139 11.19 -1.26 36.04
C ILE A 139 10.15 -0.42 36.80
N ASN A 140 10.32 -0.18 38.10
CA ASN A 140 9.41 0.67 38.88
C ASN A 140 10.05 0.98 40.25
N PRO A 141 10.86 2.03 40.39
CA PRO A 141 11.63 2.27 41.62
C PRO A 141 10.73 2.56 42.84
N ASP A 142 9.49 3.00 42.64
CA ASP A 142 8.55 3.43 43.68
C ASP A 142 7.31 2.52 43.86
N GLY A 143 7.12 1.51 43.00
CA GLY A 143 6.10 0.46 43.18
C GLY A 143 4.65 0.80 42.77
N PHE A 144 4.42 1.67 41.78
CA PHE A 144 3.09 2.05 41.30
C PHE A 144 2.30 0.88 40.67
N SER A 145 0.99 0.80 40.94
CA SER A 145 0.02 -0.11 40.33
C SER A 145 -0.85 0.57 39.28
N LEU A 146 -1.54 -0.20 38.42
CA LEU A 146 -2.56 0.35 37.52
C LEU A 146 -3.64 1.07 38.33
N GLU A 147 -4.10 2.19 37.78
CA GLU A 147 -5.01 3.16 38.40
C GLU A 147 -4.44 4.01 39.55
N ASP A 148 -3.15 3.87 39.89
CA ASP A 148 -2.53 4.74 40.88
C ASP A 148 -2.48 6.19 40.38
N PRO A 149 -2.85 7.17 41.24
CA PRO A 149 -2.72 8.57 40.91
C PRO A 149 -1.26 9.00 41.04
N VAL A 150 -0.71 9.55 39.96
CA VAL A 150 0.71 9.90 39.83
C VAL A 150 0.88 11.35 39.38
N GLU A 151 2.03 11.94 39.67
CA GLU A 151 2.49 13.22 39.13
C GLU A 151 3.70 12.99 38.23
N CYS A 152 3.70 13.60 37.05
CA CYS A 152 4.70 13.44 36.01
C CYS A 152 5.30 14.80 35.63
N GLN A 153 6.62 14.91 35.51
CA GLN A 153 7.26 16.18 35.14
C GLN A 153 7.53 16.33 33.64
N PHE A 154 6.95 17.37 33.02
CA PHE A 154 7.18 17.76 31.63
C PHE A 154 7.73 19.18 31.54
N ASN A 155 8.92 19.38 30.95
CA ASN A 155 9.59 20.68 30.82
C ASN A 155 9.60 21.51 32.12
N GLY A 156 9.80 20.84 33.27
CA GLY A 156 9.84 21.48 34.59
C GLY A 156 8.48 21.58 35.32
N VAL A 157 7.37 21.30 34.65
CA VAL A 157 6.00 21.39 35.19
C VAL A 157 5.50 20.00 35.57
N TRP A 158 5.01 19.84 36.80
CA TRP A 158 4.42 18.60 37.26
C TRP A 158 2.93 18.55 36.92
N VAL A 159 2.51 17.47 36.26
CA VAL A 159 1.13 17.26 35.79
C VAL A 159 0.61 15.96 36.37
N ARG A 160 -0.63 15.97 36.87
CA ARG A 160 -1.27 14.79 37.48
C ARG A 160 -1.90 13.90 36.43
N GLY A 161 -1.69 12.60 36.56
CA GLY A 161 -2.32 11.59 35.74
C GLY A 161 -2.57 10.30 36.52
N VAL A 162 -3.04 9.29 35.83
CA VAL A 162 -3.38 7.97 36.38
C VAL A 162 -2.61 6.92 35.60
N MET A 163 -2.00 5.97 36.30
CA MET A 163 -1.31 4.85 35.66
C MET A 163 -2.31 3.98 34.90
N VAL A 164 -2.12 3.73 33.60
CA VAL A 164 -3.11 3.00 32.78
C VAL A 164 -2.57 1.75 32.08
N ALA A 165 -1.25 1.62 31.94
CA ALA A 165 -0.62 0.39 31.45
C ALA A 165 0.88 0.33 31.82
N GLU A 166 1.37 -0.90 31.99
CA GLU A 166 2.75 -1.29 31.68
C GLU A 166 2.66 -2.35 30.57
N GLU A 167 3.05 -2.06 29.33
CA GLU A 167 3.17 -3.07 28.26
C GLU A 167 4.54 -3.00 27.59
N ALA A 168 5.19 -4.17 27.46
CA ALA A 168 6.28 -4.63 26.56
C ALA A 168 7.48 -3.71 26.18
N PHE A 169 7.51 -2.42 26.51
CA PHE A 169 8.56 -1.47 26.14
C PHE A 169 8.90 -0.54 27.31
N ASP A 170 9.66 -1.02 28.29
CA ASP A 170 10.53 -0.32 29.26
C ASP A 170 10.08 1.05 29.87
N THR A 171 8.81 1.47 29.79
CA THR A 171 8.36 2.82 30.17
C THR A 171 6.89 2.87 30.65
N PRO A 172 6.58 3.43 31.85
CA PRO A 172 5.22 3.57 32.37
C PRO A 172 4.30 4.43 31.49
N ILE A 173 3.02 4.06 31.36
CA ILE A 173 2.03 4.82 30.59
C ILE A 173 1.01 5.48 31.52
N VAL A 174 0.91 6.81 31.42
CA VAL A 174 0.05 7.62 32.27
C VAL A 174 -1.01 8.34 31.43
N ARG A 175 -2.27 8.25 31.87
CA ARG A 175 -3.40 8.99 31.31
C ARG A 175 -3.59 10.30 32.08
N PHE A 176 -3.71 11.40 31.35
CA PHE A 176 -3.95 12.73 31.85
C PHE A 176 -5.34 13.19 31.46
N ASP A 177 -6.25 13.19 32.43
CA ASP A 177 -7.66 13.57 32.22
C ASP A 177 -7.85 15.10 32.16
N GLN A 178 -6.79 15.88 32.38
CA GLN A 178 -6.76 17.34 32.22
C GLN A 178 -5.60 17.77 31.32
N PRO A 179 -5.70 17.59 29.98
CA PRO A 179 -4.62 17.92 29.04
C PRO A 179 -4.20 19.40 29.03
N MET A 180 -5.04 20.28 29.58
CA MET A 180 -4.76 21.70 29.72
C MET A 180 -3.69 22.01 30.76
N ASP A 181 -3.42 21.10 31.70
CA ASP A 181 -2.37 21.26 32.71
C ASP A 181 -0.96 21.25 32.10
N PHE A 182 -0.82 20.79 30.85
CA PHE A 182 0.42 20.84 30.08
C PHE A 182 0.72 22.23 29.50
N LEU A 183 -0.23 23.17 29.48
CA LEU A 183 -0.05 24.50 28.88
C LEU A 183 1.25 25.22 29.32
N PRO A 184 1.63 25.22 30.61
CA PRO A 184 2.86 25.87 31.06
C PRO A 184 4.13 25.13 30.60
N ALA A 185 4.02 23.85 30.24
CA ALA A 185 5.12 23.02 29.73
C ALA A 185 5.33 23.13 28.21
N LEU A 186 4.44 23.81 27.48
CA LEU A 186 4.48 23.89 26.02
C LEU A 186 5.32 25.06 25.53
N THR A 187 6.23 24.77 24.60
CA THR A 187 7.02 25.79 23.88
C THR A 187 6.34 26.26 22.58
N SER A 188 5.23 25.63 22.15
CA SER A 188 4.57 25.87 20.85
C SER A 188 3.08 26.17 20.96
N LYS A 189 2.65 27.27 20.29
CA LYS A 189 1.24 27.71 20.23
C LYS A 189 0.32 26.77 19.45
N ARG A 190 0.86 25.94 18.54
CA ARG A 190 0.05 24.97 17.75
C ARG A 190 -0.47 23.82 18.62
N PHE A 191 0.36 23.32 19.54
CA PHE A 191 -0.02 22.23 20.45
C PHE A 191 -1.07 22.67 21.48
N ALA A 192 -1.00 23.93 21.92
CA ALA A 192 -1.99 24.51 22.84
C ALA A 192 -3.43 24.55 22.27
N ARG A 193 -3.59 24.54 20.94
CA ARG A 193 -4.93 24.44 20.30
C ARG A 193 -5.46 23.01 20.35
N VAL A 194 -4.60 22.03 20.07
CA VAL A 194 -4.94 20.60 20.07
C VAL A 194 -5.34 20.12 21.47
N LEU A 195 -4.62 20.56 22.51
CA LEU A 195 -4.93 20.17 23.89
C LEU A 195 -6.26 20.76 24.40
N ARG A 196 -6.73 21.89 23.86
CA ARG A 196 -8.05 22.46 24.20
C ARG A 196 -9.22 21.63 23.69
N GLU A 197 -9.00 20.88 22.61
CA GLU A 197 -10.03 20.10 21.93
C GLU A 197 -9.96 18.61 22.32
N THR A 198 -8.97 18.23 23.14
CA THR A 198 -8.74 16.83 23.54
C THR A 198 -9.18 16.60 24.99
N PRO A 199 -10.09 15.65 25.26
CA PRO A 199 -10.64 15.43 26.60
C PRO A 199 -9.67 14.73 27.57
N ALA A 200 -8.76 13.88 27.06
CA ALA A 200 -7.70 13.24 27.84
C ALA A 200 -6.53 12.86 26.92
N VAL A 201 -5.31 12.83 27.46
CA VAL A 201 -4.10 12.47 26.70
C VAL A 201 -3.39 11.34 27.42
N ILE A 202 -2.90 10.34 26.68
CA ILE A 202 -2.13 9.21 27.22
C ILE A 202 -0.71 9.32 26.70
N LEU A 203 0.28 9.30 27.60
CA LEU A 203 1.70 9.43 27.23
C LEU A 203 2.56 8.41 27.99
N PRO A 204 3.63 7.88 27.35
CA PRO A 204 4.71 7.24 28.09
C PRO A 204 5.49 8.27 28.89
N VAL A 205 5.88 7.94 30.12
CA VAL A 205 6.56 8.84 31.07
C VAL A 205 7.86 8.23 31.56
N ASP A 206 8.94 9.00 31.51
CA ASP A 206 10.23 8.63 32.08
C ASP A 206 10.07 8.31 33.59
N PRO A 207 10.42 7.08 34.05
CA PRO A 207 10.30 6.69 35.47
C PRO A 207 10.99 7.66 36.43
N ALA A 208 12.09 8.29 36.01
CA ALA A 208 12.83 9.24 36.84
C ALA A 208 12.10 10.57 37.08
N ARG A 209 10.98 10.79 36.38
CA ARG A 209 10.15 12.01 36.42
C ARG A 209 8.73 11.73 36.89
N LEU A 210 8.53 10.62 37.59
CA LEU A 210 7.25 10.14 38.09
C LEU A 210 7.27 10.12 39.62
N ARG A 211 6.14 10.45 40.28
CA ARG A 211 5.98 10.35 41.75
C ARG A 211 4.52 10.11 42.16
N PRO A 212 4.23 9.64 43.39
CA PRO A 212 2.85 9.48 43.87
C PRO A 212 2.13 10.83 43.99
N SER A 213 0.87 10.89 43.57
CA SER A 213 0.06 12.11 43.69
C SER A 213 -0.52 12.26 45.09
N SER A 214 -0.09 13.28 45.83
CA SER A 214 -0.72 13.66 47.11
C SER A 214 -1.98 14.50 46.86
N GLY A 215 -3.15 13.84 46.74
CA GLY A 215 -4.46 14.47 46.89
C GLY A 215 -5.58 13.88 46.01
N SER A 216 -6.69 13.47 46.66
CA SER A 216 -7.89 12.86 46.07
C SER A 216 -8.77 13.84 45.26
N ASN A 217 -9.20 13.46 44.06
CA ASN A 217 -10.47 13.91 43.46
C ASN A 217 -10.96 12.92 42.40
N ALA A 218 -12.15 12.33 42.62
CA ALA A 218 -12.84 11.47 41.65
C ALA A 218 -13.63 12.31 40.60
N PRO A 219 -13.87 11.78 39.38
CA PRO A 219 -14.63 12.50 38.35
C PRO A 219 -16.13 12.63 38.68
N VAL A 220 -16.71 13.81 38.45
CA VAL A 220 -18.12 14.15 38.73
C VAL A 220 -18.97 14.00 37.46
N ALA A 221 -20.09 13.26 37.55
CA ALA A 221 -20.99 12.98 36.43
C ALA A 221 -21.72 14.22 35.88
N THR A 222 -21.79 14.34 34.55
CA THR A 222 -22.44 15.44 33.82
C THR A 222 -23.90 15.11 33.49
N ARG A 223 -24.83 16.06 33.61
CA ARG A 223 -26.26 15.89 33.25
C ARG A 223 -26.85 17.10 32.51
N THR A 224 -28.01 16.91 31.87
CA THR A 224 -28.79 18.01 31.26
C THR A 224 -29.73 18.60 32.30
N TRP A 225 -29.70 19.92 32.48
CA TRP A 225 -30.59 20.70 33.33
C TRP A 225 -31.52 21.50 32.45
N THR A 226 -32.79 21.56 32.82
CA THR A 226 -33.83 22.22 32.05
C THR A 226 -34.57 23.22 32.94
N ASP A 227 -35.01 24.33 32.36
CA ASP A 227 -35.80 25.33 33.09
C ASP A 227 -37.26 24.87 33.29
N LYS A 228 -38.01 25.57 34.16
CA LYS A 228 -39.42 25.25 34.46
C LYS A 228 -40.33 25.29 33.22
N THR A 229 -39.96 26.04 32.18
CA THR A 229 -40.75 26.12 30.94
C THR A 229 -40.41 25.03 29.92
N GLY A 230 -39.32 24.27 30.13
CA GLY A 230 -38.84 23.27 29.17
C GLY A 230 -38.17 23.85 27.93
N ARG A 231 -38.03 25.18 27.84
CA ARG A 231 -37.57 25.90 26.64
C ARG A 231 -36.05 26.08 26.60
N PHE A 232 -35.40 26.07 27.76
CA PHE A 232 -33.97 26.26 27.89
C PHE A 232 -33.33 25.07 28.60
N SER A 233 -32.31 24.49 27.98
CA SER A 233 -31.55 23.38 28.53
C SER A 233 -30.04 23.65 28.46
N ILE A 234 -29.32 23.17 29.48
CA ILE A 234 -27.88 23.31 29.63
C ILE A 234 -27.28 21.97 30.05
N GLN A 235 -26.14 21.59 29.48
CA GLN A 235 -25.38 20.42 29.93
C GLN A 235 -24.26 20.85 30.88
N GLY A 236 -24.19 20.22 32.06
CA GLY A 236 -23.18 20.52 33.05
C GLY A 236 -23.22 19.62 34.28
N SER A 237 -22.12 19.60 35.04
CA SER A 237 -22.02 18.89 36.31
C SER A 237 -22.41 19.81 37.47
N LEU A 238 -23.12 19.25 38.46
CA LEU A 238 -23.44 19.97 39.69
C LEU A 238 -22.14 20.20 40.47
N VAL A 239 -21.80 21.45 40.75
CA VAL A 239 -20.66 21.80 41.59
C VAL A 239 -21.08 21.86 43.05
N THR A 240 -22.20 22.55 43.32
CA THR A 240 -22.82 22.64 44.63
C THR A 240 -24.28 23.09 44.47
N ALA A 241 -25.13 22.81 45.45
CA ALA A 241 -26.47 23.37 45.55
C ALA A 241 -26.76 23.72 47.00
N ASP A 242 -27.34 24.89 47.22
CA ASP A 242 -27.89 25.29 48.51
C ASP A 242 -29.43 25.33 48.45
N GLU A 243 -30.09 25.96 49.43
CA GLU A 243 -31.55 26.03 49.47
C GLU A 243 -32.17 26.98 48.41
N ARG A 244 -31.36 27.79 47.72
CA ARG A 244 -31.83 28.85 46.81
C ARG A 244 -31.29 28.70 45.39
N GLU A 245 -30.05 28.28 45.21
CA GLU A 245 -29.38 28.23 43.91
C GLU A 245 -28.58 26.92 43.70
N ALA A 246 -28.55 26.47 42.45
CA ALA A 246 -27.69 25.39 41.98
C ALA A 246 -26.54 25.98 41.16
N VAL A 247 -25.31 25.61 41.50
CA VAL A 247 -24.09 26.02 40.81
C VAL A 247 -23.70 24.90 39.84
N ILE A 248 -23.84 25.16 38.54
CA ILE A 248 -23.63 24.18 37.48
C ILE A 248 -22.39 24.58 36.68
N ARG A 249 -21.45 23.66 36.51
CA ARG A 249 -20.29 23.83 35.61
C ARG A 249 -20.63 23.24 34.25
N ARG A 250 -20.68 24.10 33.24
CA ARG A 250 -20.94 23.70 31.86
C ARG A 250 -19.73 23.00 31.24
N ALA A 251 -19.96 22.29 30.13
CA ALA A 251 -18.91 21.63 29.36
C ALA A 251 -17.81 22.57 28.83
N ASP A 252 -18.11 23.86 28.68
CA ASP A 252 -17.13 24.91 28.28
C ASP A 252 -16.29 25.44 29.46
N GLY A 253 -16.45 24.85 30.65
CA GLY A 253 -15.73 25.21 31.88
C GLY A 253 -16.32 26.40 32.64
N ARG A 254 -17.36 27.08 32.11
CA ARG A 254 -18.00 28.20 32.79
C ARG A 254 -18.93 27.72 33.90
N ILE A 255 -18.92 28.43 35.02
CA ILE A 255 -19.81 28.20 36.15
C ILE A 255 -20.99 29.14 36.03
N ILE A 256 -22.20 28.61 36.17
CA ILE A 256 -23.44 29.38 36.18
C ILE A 256 -24.26 29.04 37.41
N ASN A 257 -24.86 30.05 38.00
CA ASN A 257 -25.76 29.91 39.14
C ASN A 257 -27.19 29.99 38.63
N VAL A 258 -27.99 28.98 38.96
CA VAL A 258 -29.39 28.90 38.54
C VAL A 258 -30.26 28.81 39.78
N PRO A 259 -31.18 29.77 40.00
CA PRO A 259 -32.16 29.66 41.08
C PRO A 259 -32.96 28.36 40.96
N ILE A 260 -33.06 27.59 42.03
CA ILE A 260 -33.67 26.25 42.02
C ILE A 260 -35.14 26.33 41.57
N GLU A 261 -35.84 27.40 41.94
CA GLU A 261 -37.23 27.67 41.52
C GLU A 261 -37.42 27.81 39.99
N LYS A 262 -36.34 28.10 39.25
CA LYS A 262 -36.34 28.23 37.78
C LYS A 262 -36.02 26.92 37.06
N LEU A 263 -35.56 25.89 37.79
CA LEU A 263 -35.30 24.57 37.22
C LEU A 263 -36.59 23.77 37.06
N SER A 264 -36.56 22.75 36.20
CA SER A 264 -37.65 21.81 35.99
C SER A 264 -37.99 21.05 37.28
N GLU A 265 -39.22 20.55 37.41
CA GLU A 265 -39.62 19.75 38.59
C GLU A 265 -38.74 18.50 38.76
N GLN A 266 -38.26 17.93 37.65
CA GLN A 266 -37.33 16.80 37.64
C GLN A 266 -35.96 17.19 38.22
N ASP A 267 -35.44 18.35 37.85
CA ASP A 267 -34.13 18.83 38.34
C ASP A 267 -34.19 19.30 39.79
N GLN A 268 -35.31 19.91 40.20
CA GLN A 268 -35.54 20.23 41.61
C GLN A 268 -35.62 18.96 42.46
N SER A 269 -36.23 17.89 41.95
CA SER A 269 -36.32 16.60 42.64
C SER A 269 -34.96 15.89 42.72
N PHE A 270 -34.13 16.00 41.69
CA PHE A 270 -32.74 15.52 41.70
C PHE A 270 -31.89 16.26 42.75
N LEU A 271 -32.05 17.58 42.89
CA LEU A 271 -31.34 18.35 43.91
C LEU A 271 -31.80 17.98 45.33
N LYS A 272 -33.11 17.74 45.53
CA LYS A 272 -33.67 17.31 46.83
C LYS A 272 -33.28 15.89 47.24
N SER A 273 -32.98 15.02 46.28
CA SER A 273 -32.54 13.64 46.54
C SER A 273 -31.02 13.51 46.75
N GLY A 274 -30.29 14.63 46.81
CA GLY A 274 -28.83 14.63 47.00
C GLY A 274 -28.07 14.08 45.80
N GLY A 275 -28.65 14.16 44.59
CA GLY A 275 -27.99 13.78 43.34
C GLY A 275 -27.99 12.28 43.02
N LYS A 276 -28.90 11.49 43.60
CA LYS A 276 -29.10 10.08 43.25
C LYS A 276 -30.28 9.92 42.29
N GLN A 277 -30.07 9.21 41.17
CA GLN A 277 -31.06 9.05 40.12
C GLN A 277 -32.13 8.01 40.53
N ASP A 278 -33.41 8.34 40.29
CA ASP A 278 -34.56 7.45 40.51
C ASP A 278 -34.71 6.47 39.33
N PRO A 279 -34.68 5.14 39.54
CA PRO A 279 -34.66 4.14 38.47
C PRO A 279 -35.98 3.96 37.69
N ASP A 280 -37.12 4.55 38.12
CA ASP A 280 -38.44 4.28 37.53
C ASP A 280 -39.05 5.46 36.73
N ASN A 281 -38.37 5.96 35.68
CA ASN A 281 -38.96 6.95 34.76
C ASN A 281 -39.20 6.41 33.32
N PRO A 282 -40.46 6.25 32.87
CA PRO A 282 -40.82 5.51 31.66
C PRO A 282 -41.03 6.36 30.38
N PHE A 283 -40.56 7.61 30.29
CA PHE A 283 -40.73 8.45 29.08
C PHE A 283 -39.42 8.63 28.30
N GLN A 284 -39.14 7.73 27.35
CA GLN A 284 -38.19 7.95 26.26
C GLN A 284 -38.97 8.15 24.95
N ALA A 285 -38.90 9.36 24.40
CA ALA A 285 -39.40 9.65 23.06
C ALA A 285 -38.42 9.10 22.02
N SER A 286 -38.91 8.27 21.12
CA SER A 286 -38.18 7.70 19.99
C SER A 286 -37.93 8.75 18.91
N GLU A 287 -36.67 9.14 18.71
CA GLU A 287 -36.19 9.83 17.51
C GLU A 287 -36.04 8.84 16.33
N PRO A 288 -36.16 9.31 15.07
CA PRO A 288 -36.13 8.45 13.89
C PRO A 288 -34.76 7.80 13.69
N SER A 289 -34.81 6.51 13.31
CA SER A 289 -33.70 5.62 12.97
C SER A 289 -32.54 6.30 12.24
N VAL A 290 -31.54 6.74 13.01
CA VAL A 290 -30.18 7.03 12.51
C VAL A 290 -29.53 5.68 12.18
N ALA A 291 -28.91 5.59 11.00
CA ALA A 291 -28.09 4.45 10.61
C ALA A 291 -27.14 4.07 11.77
N ALA A 292 -27.11 2.79 12.14
CA ALA A 292 -26.25 2.30 13.21
C ALA A 292 -24.81 2.77 12.98
N GLY A 293 -24.22 3.43 13.98
CA GLY A 293 -22.81 3.84 13.92
C GLY A 293 -21.88 2.63 13.88
N PRO A 294 -20.57 2.84 13.64
CA PRO A 294 -19.60 1.75 13.58
C PRO A 294 -19.59 0.95 14.89
N LEU A 295 -19.58 -0.37 14.75
CA LEU A 295 -19.44 -1.31 15.86
C LEU A 295 -18.07 -1.14 16.50
N ARG A 296 -18.01 -1.37 17.83
CA ARG A 296 -16.76 -1.36 18.57
C ARG A 296 -16.11 -2.74 18.47
N PRO A 297 -14.85 -2.84 17.98
CA PRO A 297 -14.18 -4.13 17.91
C PRO A 297 -13.98 -4.72 19.32
N ASN A 298 -14.38 -5.97 19.52
CA ASN A 298 -14.12 -6.72 20.75
C ASN A 298 -13.07 -7.81 20.48
N VAL A 299 -11.90 -7.67 21.09
CA VAL A 299 -10.80 -8.66 21.01
C VAL A 299 -10.54 -9.40 22.32
N ARG A 300 -11.27 -9.08 23.39
CA ARG A 300 -10.98 -9.58 24.75
C ARG A 300 -11.17 -11.09 24.86
N ASP A 301 -12.22 -11.59 24.22
CA ASP A 301 -12.61 -13.00 24.27
C ASP A 301 -12.01 -13.83 23.13
N ALA A 302 -11.18 -13.20 22.29
CA ALA A 302 -10.61 -13.84 21.13
C ALA A 302 -9.58 -14.90 21.54
N VAL A 303 -9.72 -16.10 20.99
CA VAL A 303 -8.76 -17.18 21.25
C VAL A 303 -7.54 -16.98 20.35
N LYS A 304 -6.37 -16.88 20.97
CA LYS A 304 -5.09 -16.88 20.25
C LYS A 304 -4.81 -18.28 19.73
N ALA A 305 -4.66 -18.42 18.43
CA ALA A 305 -4.24 -19.66 17.81
C ALA A 305 -2.74 -19.88 18.08
N LEU A 306 -2.39 -21.04 18.62
CA LEU A 306 -1.00 -21.42 18.81
C LEU A 306 -0.41 -21.85 17.47
N ARG A 307 0.78 -21.32 17.14
CA ARG A 307 1.54 -21.76 15.97
C ARG A 307 1.92 -23.22 16.15
N ASN A 308 1.73 -24.01 15.10
CA ASN A 308 2.17 -25.40 15.10
C ASN A 308 3.62 -25.46 14.64
N GLU A 309 4.50 -26.09 15.44
CA GLU A 309 5.91 -26.28 15.07
C GLU A 309 6.09 -27.40 14.03
N GLN A 310 5.14 -28.32 13.96
CA GLN A 310 5.12 -29.43 13.01
C GLN A 310 3.97 -29.25 12.01
N TRP A 311 4.12 -29.83 10.83
CA TRP A 311 3.05 -29.85 9.84
C TRP A 311 1.91 -30.77 10.31
N ASP A 312 0.69 -30.22 10.39
CA ASP A 312 -0.54 -30.95 10.74
C ASP A 312 -1.69 -30.40 9.89
N PHE A 313 -1.87 -31.01 8.72
CA PHE A 313 -3.00 -30.70 7.86
C PHE A 313 -3.47 -31.93 7.10
N GLU A 314 -4.79 -32.11 7.06
CA GLU A 314 -5.43 -33.15 6.28
C GLU A 314 -6.36 -32.49 5.24
N PRO A 315 -6.10 -32.67 3.93
CA PRO A 315 -6.94 -32.11 2.88
C PRO A 315 -8.39 -32.57 3.02
N THR A 316 -9.34 -31.64 2.97
CA THR A 316 -10.76 -32.02 3.02
C THR A 316 -11.15 -32.73 1.72
N PRO A 317 -11.82 -33.91 1.77
CA PRO A 317 -12.26 -34.64 0.58
C PRO A 317 -12.94 -33.73 -0.44
N TRP A 318 -12.53 -33.87 -1.70
CA TRP A 318 -13.04 -33.08 -2.80
C TRP A 318 -13.88 -33.95 -3.72
N ASN A 319 -15.15 -33.59 -3.89
CA ASN A 319 -16.09 -34.30 -4.77
C ASN A 319 -16.07 -33.75 -6.21
N GLY A 320 -15.03 -33.01 -6.59
CA GLY A 320 -15.00 -32.19 -7.80
C GLY A 320 -15.68 -30.83 -7.59
N GLY A 321 -15.10 -29.78 -8.16
CA GLY A 321 -15.69 -28.44 -8.14
C GLY A 321 -16.91 -28.38 -9.04
N SER A 322 -17.81 -27.42 -8.82
CA SER A 322 -18.88 -27.15 -9.76
C SER A 322 -18.25 -26.61 -11.04
N ARG A 323 -18.33 -27.36 -12.15
CA ARG A 323 -17.95 -26.79 -13.45
C ARG A 323 -18.97 -25.71 -13.78
N LEU A 324 -18.50 -24.49 -13.98
CA LEU A 324 -19.34 -23.45 -14.57
C LEU A 324 -19.82 -23.97 -15.94
N GLY A 325 -21.11 -23.77 -16.23
CA GLY A 325 -21.70 -24.17 -17.50
C GLY A 325 -21.11 -23.41 -18.69
N GLU A 326 -21.79 -23.52 -19.84
CA GLU A 326 -21.40 -22.76 -21.03
C GLU A 326 -21.47 -21.26 -20.73
N ALA A 327 -20.36 -20.55 -20.91
CA ALA A 327 -20.30 -19.10 -20.69
C ALA A 327 -20.19 -18.38 -22.04
N HIS A 328 -21.03 -17.38 -22.23
CA HIS A 328 -21.06 -16.57 -23.43
C HIS A 328 -20.45 -15.19 -23.19
N ARG A 329 -19.84 -14.62 -24.25
CA ARG A 329 -19.37 -13.23 -24.25
C ARG A 329 -20.50 -12.30 -23.83
N THR A 330 -20.27 -11.52 -22.78
CA THR A 330 -21.25 -10.58 -22.24
C THR A 330 -20.75 -9.15 -22.44
N ARG A 331 -21.55 -8.32 -23.10
CA ARG A 331 -21.27 -6.88 -23.25
C ARG A 331 -21.56 -6.18 -21.91
N LEU A 332 -20.61 -5.38 -21.46
CA LEU A 332 -20.72 -4.63 -20.22
C LEU A 332 -21.29 -3.23 -20.47
N PRO A 333 -21.94 -2.60 -19.48
CA PRO A 333 -22.42 -1.23 -19.61
C PRO A 333 -21.26 -0.26 -19.78
N ALA A 334 -21.47 0.74 -20.64
CA ALA A 334 -20.53 1.85 -20.78
C ALA A 334 -20.43 2.62 -19.45
N THR A 335 -19.21 2.95 -19.03
CA THR A 335 -18.97 3.76 -17.83
C THR A 335 -18.84 5.23 -18.22
N PRO A 336 -19.79 6.10 -17.85
CA PRO A 336 -19.71 7.52 -18.17
C PRO A 336 -18.45 8.13 -17.53
N GLN A 337 -17.77 9.04 -18.25
CA GLN A 337 -16.67 9.88 -17.71
C GLN A 337 -15.34 9.19 -17.38
N ALA A 338 -15.11 7.93 -17.76
CA ALA A 338 -13.78 7.34 -17.55
C ALA A 338 -12.75 7.94 -18.51
N SER A 339 -11.66 8.51 -17.98
CA SER A 339 -10.52 8.88 -18.82
C SER A 339 -9.79 7.61 -19.27
N HIS A 340 -9.52 7.47 -20.57
CA HIS A 340 -8.94 6.28 -21.22
C HIS A 340 -7.66 5.69 -20.58
N ALA A 341 -6.99 6.41 -19.68
CA ALA A 341 -5.76 5.99 -19.02
C ALA A 341 -5.95 5.39 -17.61
N LEU A 342 -7.19 5.26 -17.11
CA LEU A 342 -7.47 4.82 -15.72
C LEU A 342 -8.25 3.49 -15.64
N HIS A 343 -8.42 2.77 -16.73
CA HIS A 343 -9.00 1.42 -16.67
C HIS A 343 -7.92 0.44 -16.21
N THR A 344 -7.65 0.41 -14.92
CA THR A 344 -6.60 -0.45 -14.36
C THR A 344 -7.04 -0.98 -13.00
N GLN A 345 -7.06 -2.31 -12.89
CA GLN A 345 -7.30 -3.13 -11.68
C GLN A 345 -8.75 -3.55 -11.42
N GLY A 346 -9.26 -4.48 -12.23
CA GLY A 346 -10.45 -5.26 -11.86
C GLY A 346 -10.04 -6.57 -11.21
N SER A 347 -10.60 -6.85 -10.04
CA SER A 347 -10.62 -8.19 -9.47
C SER A 347 -11.91 -8.88 -9.94
N PHE A 348 -11.80 -10.15 -10.30
CA PHE A 348 -12.97 -10.98 -10.53
C PHE A 348 -13.42 -11.60 -9.21
N PHE A 349 -14.72 -11.74 -9.05
CA PHE A 349 -15.34 -12.52 -7.98
C PHE A 349 -16.24 -13.58 -8.62
N HIS A 350 -16.22 -14.78 -8.08
CA HIS A 350 -16.91 -15.93 -8.67
C HIS A 350 -17.76 -16.65 -7.62
N SER A 351 -18.85 -17.28 -8.06
CA SER A 351 -19.64 -18.17 -7.23
C SER A 351 -20.04 -19.42 -7.99
N ASP A 352 -19.37 -20.52 -7.68
CA ASP A 352 -19.62 -21.84 -8.26
C ASP A 352 -21.05 -22.36 -8.00
N SER A 353 -21.67 -21.95 -6.89
CA SER A 353 -23.02 -22.35 -6.52
C SER A 353 -24.12 -21.64 -7.31
N THR A 354 -23.86 -20.41 -7.78
CA THR A 354 -24.83 -19.61 -8.54
C THR A 354 -24.51 -19.51 -10.03
N GLY A 355 -23.28 -19.83 -10.42
CA GLY A 355 -22.78 -19.59 -11.76
C GLY A 355 -22.47 -18.11 -12.06
N LEU A 356 -22.62 -17.22 -11.08
CA LEU A 356 -22.41 -15.78 -11.27
C LEU A 356 -20.93 -15.43 -11.24
N VAL A 357 -20.59 -14.44 -12.06
CA VAL A 357 -19.27 -13.81 -12.10
C VAL A 357 -19.46 -12.32 -11.91
N ALA A 358 -18.58 -11.67 -11.15
CA ALA A 358 -18.57 -10.23 -11.04
C ALA A 358 -17.20 -9.65 -11.36
N ILE A 359 -17.19 -8.49 -12.01
CA ILE A 359 -15.97 -7.73 -12.30
C ILE A 359 -16.09 -6.33 -11.70
N GLN A 360 -15.08 -5.96 -10.92
CA GLN A 360 -14.94 -4.58 -10.45
C GLN A 360 -14.24 -3.74 -11.52
N ARG A 361 -14.75 -2.55 -11.83
CA ARG A 361 -14.17 -1.60 -12.80
C ARG A 361 -14.09 -0.19 -12.21
N LEU A 362 -13.01 0.53 -12.50
CA LEU A 362 -12.82 1.91 -12.07
C LEU A 362 -13.51 2.88 -13.05
N THR A 363 -14.34 3.76 -12.52
CA THR A 363 -14.97 4.88 -13.23
C THR A 363 -14.41 6.18 -12.65
N GLY A 364 -13.61 6.91 -13.43
CA GLY A 364 -12.96 8.13 -12.94
C GLY A 364 -12.16 8.89 -14.01
N VAL A 365 -12.05 10.20 -13.80
CA VAL A 365 -11.18 11.11 -14.57
C VAL A 365 -9.89 11.32 -13.79
N ARG A 366 -8.73 11.38 -14.47
CA ARG A 366 -7.44 11.74 -13.84
C ARG A 366 -7.56 13.09 -13.10
N GLY A 367 -7.53 13.04 -11.76
CA GLY A 367 -7.69 14.21 -10.88
C GLY A 367 -9.13 14.48 -10.40
N GLY A 368 -10.10 13.62 -10.72
CA GLY A 368 -11.47 13.60 -10.18
C GLY A 368 -11.66 12.59 -9.04
N LYS A 369 -12.88 12.48 -8.51
CA LYS A 369 -13.20 11.45 -7.50
C LYS A 369 -13.30 10.07 -8.18
N ASN A 370 -12.50 9.12 -7.73
CA ASN A 370 -12.54 7.73 -8.20
C ASN A 370 -13.81 7.04 -7.69
N ARG A 371 -14.51 6.32 -8.56
CA ARG A 371 -15.65 5.49 -8.17
C ARG A 371 -15.54 4.11 -8.80
N TRP A 372 -15.49 3.09 -7.96
CA TRP A 372 -15.51 1.70 -8.41
C TRP A 372 -16.94 1.24 -8.67
N VAL A 373 -17.12 0.33 -9.63
CA VAL A 373 -18.41 -0.27 -10.00
C VAL A 373 -18.23 -1.77 -10.10
N LEU A 374 -19.19 -2.54 -9.60
CA LEU A 374 -19.22 -4.00 -9.67
C LEU A 374 -20.32 -4.42 -10.66
N ASP A 375 -19.93 -4.99 -11.81
CA ASP A 375 -20.89 -5.61 -12.72
C ASP A 375 -21.03 -7.09 -12.38
N ILE A 376 -22.24 -7.51 -12.00
CA ILE A 376 -22.60 -8.90 -11.73
C ILE A 376 -23.21 -9.49 -13.00
N ILE A 377 -22.67 -10.61 -13.45
CA ILE A 377 -22.93 -11.22 -14.75
C ILE A 377 -23.46 -12.64 -14.54
N ALA A 378 -24.50 -12.98 -15.30
CA ALA A 378 -24.97 -14.34 -15.52
C ALA A 378 -24.41 -14.82 -16.87
N PRO A 379 -23.23 -15.48 -16.89
CA PRO A 379 -22.50 -15.76 -18.12
C PRO A 379 -23.23 -16.73 -19.05
N GLU A 380 -24.01 -17.66 -18.51
CA GLU A 380 -24.83 -18.60 -19.29
C GLU A 380 -25.93 -17.91 -20.09
N LYS A 381 -26.34 -16.70 -19.68
CA LYS A 381 -27.40 -15.92 -20.34
C LYS A 381 -26.84 -14.75 -21.15
N ALA A 382 -25.52 -14.57 -21.16
CA ALA A 382 -24.86 -13.37 -21.68
C ALA A 382 -25.44 -12.05 -21.10
N GLU A 383 -25.84 -12.04 -19.83
CA GLU A 383 -26.63 -10.97 -19.21
C GLU A 383 -25.91 -10.32 -18.04
N VAL A 384 -25.99 -8.99 -17.94
CA VAL A 384 -25.57 -8.24 -16.75
C VAL A 384 -26.76 -8.16 -15.81
N VAL A 385 -26.67 -8.87 -14.69
CA VAL A 385 -27.72 -8.97 -13.67
C VAL A 385 -27.87 -7.66 -12.90
N ALA A 386 -26.75 -7.04 -12.54
CA ALA A 386 -26.73 -5.78 -11.80
C ALA A 386 -25.41 -5.03 -12.02
N THR A 387 -25.46 -3.71 -11.96
CA THR A 387 -24.29 -2.83 -11.95
C THR A 387 -24.32 -2.02 -10.67
N VAL A 388 -23.52 -2.43 -9.69
CA VAL A 388 -23.57 -1.93 -8.32
C VAL A 388 -22.41 -0.94 -8.11
N PRO A 389 -22.66 0.36 -7.94
CA PRO A 389 -21.58 1.31 -7.75
C PRO A 389 -21.11 1.33 -6.29
N ALA A 390 -19.80 1.26 -6.08
CA ALA A 390 -19.20 1.47 -4.77
C ALA A 390 -19.43 2.91 -4.27
N PRO A 391 -19.36 3.11 -2.94
CA PRO A 391 -19.18 4.44 -2.37
C PRO A 391 -17.94 5.15 -2.97
N VAL A 392 -17.96 6.47 -2.98
CA VAL A 392 -16.87 7.27 -3.54
C VAL A 392 -15.59 7.05 -2.75
N ASN A 393 -14.45 6.88 -3.43
CA ASN A 393 -13.17 6.51 -2.82
C ASN A 393 -13.25 5.21 -2.00
N SER A 394 -14.00 4.21 -2.47
CA SER A 394 -14.07 2.89 -1.86
C SER A 394 -14.00 1.81 -2.93
N THR A 395 -13.41 0.67 -2.59
CA THR A 395 -13.25 -0.51 -3.45
C THR A 395 -13.91 -1.71 -2.79
N PHE A 396 -14.38 -2.67 -3.59
CA PHE A 396 -14.75 -3.99 -3.10
C PHE A 396 -13.46 -4.74 -2.77
N ALA A 397 -13.33 -5.19 -1.52
CA ALA A 397 -12.23 -6.04 -1.06
C ALA A 397 -12.54 -7.51 -1.37
N ASP A 398 -13.79 -7.93 -1.17
CA ASP A 398 -14.28 -9.28 -1.41
C ASP A 398 -15.80 -9.28 -1.64
N VAL A 399 -16.33 -10.30 -2.32
CA VAL A 399 -17.76 -10.44 -2.63
C VAL A 399 -18.18 -11.90 -2.51
N LEU A 400 -19.23 -12.18 -1.73
CA LEU A 400 -19.94 -13.46 -1.72
C LEU A 400 -21.22 -13.32 -2.55
N LEU A 401 -21.14 -13.66 -3.85
CA LEU A 401 -22.28 -13.51 -4.77
C LEU A 401 -23.47 -14.38 -4.38
N ALA A 402 -23.23 -15.59 -3.87
CA ALA A 402 -24.29 -16.50 -3.42
C ALA A 402 -25.14 -15.92 -2.27
N ASP A 403 -24.50 -15.14 -1.41
CA ASP A 403 -25.12 -14.54 -0.21
C ASP A 403 -25.51 -13.08 -0.41
N SER A 404 -25.22 -12.52 -1.61
CA SER A 404 -25.40 -11.11 -1.92
C SER A 404 -24.71 -10.19 -0.90
N LEU A 405 -23.48 -10.54 -0.52
CA LEU A 405 -22.66 -9.77 0.42
C LEU A 405 -21.42 -9.18 -0.27
N ALA A 406 -21.12 -7.94 0.06
CA ALA A 406 -19.94 -7.21 -0.40
C ALA A 406 -19.16 -6.67 0.81
N LEU A 407 -17.85 -6.92 0.81
CA LEU A 407 -16.91 -6.34 1.75
C LEU A 407 -16.25 -5.15 1.07
N ILE A 408 -16.35 -3.97 1.68
CA ILE A 408 -15.90 -2.71 1.11
C ILE A 408 -14.87 -2.08 2.04
N GLN A 409 -13.79 -1.58 1.43
CA GLN A 409 -12.73 -0.83 2.10
C GLN A 409 -12.49 0.49 1.37
N GLN A 410 -11.88 1.47 2.04
CA GLN A 410 -11.57 2.75 1.40
C GLN A 410 -10.42 2.60 0.37
N ASP A 411 -10.53 3.34 -0.73
CA ASP A 411 -9.53 3.37 -1.78
C ASP A 411 -8.31 4.16 -1.31
N ARG A 412 -7.11 3.55 -1.42
CA ARG A 412 -5.84 4.05 -0.87
C ARG A 412 -5.35 5.36 -1.50
N PHE A 413 -6.04 5.87 -2.52
CA PHE A 413 -5.75 7.16 -3.16
C PHE A 413 -6.54 8.35 -2.57
N GLY A 414 -7.41 8.14 -1.58
CA GLY A 414 -8.23 9.16 -0.94
C GLY A 414 -7.63 9.82 0.32
N ALA A 415 -8.26 10.90 0.80
CA ALA A 415 -7.86 11.67 1.99
C ALA A 415 -8.55 11.22 3.30
N PHE A 416 -9.03 9.98 3.37
CA PHE A 416 -9.75 9.40 4.51
C PHE A 416 -8.97 8.22 5.13
N ASP A 417 -9.36 7.83 6.35
CA ASP A 417 -8.69 6.87 7.24
C ASP A 417 -8.90 5.41 6.75
N PRO A 418 -7.88 4.72 6.19
CA PRO A 418 -8.01 3.39 5.54
C PRO A 418 -8.36 2.22 6.49
N ALA A 419 -8.55 2.53 7.78
CA ALA A 419 -8.71 1.56 8.86
C ALA A 419 -10.14 1.00 9.04
N GLU A 420 -11.16 1.53 8.36
CA GLU A 420 -12.56 1.08 8.51
C GLU A 420 -13.02 0.14 7.39
N LEU A 421 -13.66 -0.97 7.78
CA LEU A 421 -14.28 -1.94 6.88
C LEU A 421 -15.80 -1.85 6.93
N PHE A 422 -16.45 -2.12 5.80
CA PHE A 422 -17.89 -2.11 5.65
C PHE A 422 -18.38 -3.43 5.06
N VAL A 423 -19.32 -4.09 5.72
CA VAL A 423 -20.11 -5.17 5.14
C VAL A 423 -21.41 -4.59 4.61
N GLN A 424 -21.71 -4.87 3.35
CA GLN A 424 -22.87 -4.37 2.63
C GLN A 424 -23.65 -5.55 2.03
N ARG A 425 -24.97 -5.46 2.04
CA ARG A 425 -25.86 -6.35 1.28
C ARG A 425 -26.13 -5.75 -0.09
N ILE A 426 -25.99 -6.58 -1.13
CA ILE A 426 -26.32 -6.25 -2.50
C ILE A 426 -27.82 -6.49 -2.68
N VAL A 427 -28.56 -5.44 -3.02
CA VAL A 427 -30.02 -5.52 -3.25
C VAL A 427 -30.32 -4.89 -4.61
N GLY A 428 -30.43 -5.72 -5.64
CA GLY A 428 -30.51 -5.22 -7.02
C GLY A 428 -29.22 -4.48 -7.40
N ASP A 429 -29.33 -3.20 -7.75
CA ASP A 429 -28.22 -2.33 -8.14
C ASP A 429 -27.71 -1.43 -6.98
N THR A 430 -28.21 -1.62 -5.75
CA THR A 430 -27.82 -0.82 -4.58
C THR A 430 -27.08 -1.62 -3.52
N LEU A 431 -26.36 -0.89 -2.66
CA LEU A 431 -25.69 -1.41 -1.48
C LEU A 431 -26.43 -0.93 -0.22
N HIS A 432 -26.76 -1.87 0.65
CA HIS A 432 -27.38 -1.62 1.95
C HIS A 432 -26.40 -1.95 3.07
N HIS A 433 -26.13 -0.98 3.94
CA HIS A 433 -25.19 -1.16 5.04
C HIS A 433 -25.68 -2.26 5.99
N ALA A 434 -24.78 -3.21 6.30
CA ALA A 434 -25.04 -4.28 7.27
C ALA A 434 -24.21 -4.07 8.55
N ALA A 435 -22.92 -3.78 8.41
CA ALA A 435 -22.04 -3.47 9.53
C ALA A 435 -20.84 -2.63 9.08
N SER A 436 -20.24 -1.87 10.00
CA SER A 436 -18.87 -1.38 9.87
C SER A 436 -18.14 -1.40 11.19
N TRP A 437 -16.82 -1.57 11.13
CA TRP A 437 -15.94 -1.48 12.29
C TRP A 437 -14.51 -1.19 11.84
N ARG A 438 -13.67 -0.84 12.81
CA ARG A 438 -12.22 -0.66 12.62
C ARG A 438 -11.50 -1.87 13.22
N PRO A 439 -10.95 -2.79 12.42
CA PRO A 439 -10.34 -4.01 12.96
C PRO A 439 -9.13 -3.72 13.85
N TYR A 440 -8.35 -2.70 13.49
CA TYR A 440 -7.11 -2.33 14.18
C TYR A 440 -7.24 -0.94 14.81
N GLY A 441 -6.77 -0.82 16.06
CA GLY A 441 -6.69 0.46 16.75
C GLY A 441 -5.62 1.37 16.15
N LYS A 442 -5.71 2.68 16.39
CA LYS A 442 -4.68 3.64 15.96
C LYS A 442 -3.33 3.26 16.57
N GLY A 443 -2.35 3.01 15.73
CA GLY A 443 -0.99 2.69 16.17
C GLY A 443 -0.27 3.89 16.79
N VAL A 444 0.86 3.60 17.44
CA VAL A 444 1.68 4.57 18.19
C VAL A 444 2.41 5.54 17.26
N HIS A 445 2.75 5.10 16.04
CA HIS A 445 3.51 5.91 15.08
C HIS A 445 2.65 6.56 13.98
N GLY A 446 1.33 6.38 14.01
CA GLY A 446 0.38 7.13 13.18
C GLY A 446 -0.71 6.28 12.51
N PRO A 447 -1.51 6.88 11.60
CA PRO A 447 -2.67 6.22 10.98
C PRO A 447 -2.33 5.05 10.05
N ILE A 448 -1.08 4.92 9.59
CA ILE A 448 -0.65 3.86 8.65
C ILE A 448 -0.60 2.48 9.33
N GLU A 449 -0.37 2.44 10.64
CA GLU A 449 -0.31 1.19 11.40
C GLU A 449 -1.70 0.55 11.54
N SER A 450 -2.76 1.36 11.67
CA SER A 450 -4.14 0.87 11.74
C SER A 450 -4.73 0.35 10.42
N ASP A 451 -3.96 0.36 9.32
CA ASP A 451 -4.46 0.01 8.00
C ASP A 451 -4.76 -1.49 7.88
N VAL A 452 -5.88 -1.79 7.22
CA VAL A 452 -6.21 -3.14 6.78
C VAL A 452 -5.48 -3.40 5.46
N GLU A 453 -4.47 -4.28 5.50
CA GLU A 453 -3.69 -4.66 4.32
C GLU A 453 -4.49 -5.59 3.40
N GLY A 454 -5.27 -6.49 3.99
CA GLY A 454 -6.17 -7.40 3.27
C GLY A 454 -7.37 -7.81 4.11
N SER A 455 -8.50 -8.07 3.44
CA SER A 455 -9.72 -8.53 4.09
C SER A 455 -10.53 -9.44 3.17
N TRP A 456 -11.11 -10.50 3.75
CA TRP A 456 -11.80 -11.56 3.02
C TRP A 456 -12.99 -12.09 3.82
N PHE A 457 -14.07 -12.46 3.16
CA PHE A 457 -15.06 -13.33 3.78
C PHE A 457 -14.47 -14.74 3.95
N ILE A 458 -14.71 -15.37 5.09
CA ILE A 458 -14.52 -16.82 5.25
C ILE A 458 -15.82 -17.51 4.89
N ASP A 459 -16.93 -16.97 5.39
CA ASP A 459 -18.29 -17.41 5.14
C ASP A 459 -19.25 -16.22 5.35
N PRO A 460 -20.58 -16.40 5.22
CA PRO A 460 -21.53 -15.29 5.33
C PRO A 460 -21.57 -14.59 6.70
N LYS A 461 -20.95 -15.15 7.74
CA LYS A 461 -20.93 -14.59 9.11
C LYS A 461 -19.54 -14.18 9.57
N ARG A 462 -18.48 -14.67 8.93
CA ARG A 462 -17.11 -14.45 9.36
C ARG A 462 -16.29 -13.70 8.32
N VAL A 463 -15.59 -12.66 8.77
CA VAL A 463 -14.61 -11.90 7.97
C VAL A 463 -13.24 -12.07 8.58
N MET A 464 -12.24 -12.30 7.74
CA MET A 464 -10.83 -12.31 8.11
C MET A 464 -10.18 -10.99 7.70
N THR A 465 -9.35 -10.44 8.57
CA THR A 465 -8.58 -9.23 8.29
C THR A 465 -7.11 -9.47 8.55
N MET A 466 -6.25 -8.81 7.75
CA MET A 466 -4.81 -8.77 7.90
C MET A 466 -4.39 -7.30 8.01
N GLY A 467 -3.70 -6.95 9.08
CA GLY A 467 -3.20 -5.60 9.29
C GLY A 467 -1.79 -5.45 8.73
N ARG A 468 -1.33 -4.21 8.63
CA ARG A 468 0.05 -3.90 8.24
C ARG A 468 1.04 -4.23 9.37
N GLU A 469 2.32 -4.39 9.06
CA GLU A 469 3.46 -4.32 10.03
C GLU A 469 3.19 -4.88 11.45
N ASN A 470 3.44 -6.19 11.65
CA ASN A 470 3.32 -6.90 12.93
C ASN A 470 1.88 -7.02 13.49
N HIS A 471 0.85 -6.54 12.80
CA HIS A 471 -0.53 -6.83 13.17
C HIS A 471 -0.87 -8.31 12.93
N PRO A 472 -1.61 -8.95 13.86
CA PRO A 472 -2.03 -10.32 13.68
C PRO A 472 -3.11 -10.42 12.59
N LEU A 473 -3.27 -11.63 12.05
CA LEU A 473 -4.44 -11.97 11.26
C LEU A 473 -5.61 -12.28 12.22
N VAL A 474 -6.77 -11.70 11.98
CA VAL A 474 -7.92 -11.79 12.90
C VAL A 474 -9.15 -12.27 12.15
N VAL A 475 -9.86 -13.24 12.72
CA VAL A 475 -11.18 -13.70 12.25
C VAL A 475 -12.25 -13.11 13.16
N TRP A 476 -13.19 -12.42 12.55
CA TRP A 476 -14.27 -11.69 13.19
C TRP A 476 -15.61 -12.31 12.86
N ASP A 477 -16.48 -12.40 13.86
CA ASP A 477 -17.92 -12.28 13.63
C ASP A 477 -18.21 -10.82 13.28
N TRP A 478 -18.58 -10.58 12.01
CA TRP A 478 -18.76 -9.21 11.53
C TRP A 478 -20.09 -8.59 11.97
N GLU A 479 -21.09 -9.40 12.38
CA GLU A 479 -22.37 -8.88 12.87
C GLU A 479 -22.21 -8.21 14.23
N SER A 480 -21.31 -8.73 15.06
CA SER A 480 -21.01 -8.20 16.40
C SER A 480 -19.68 -7.44 16.50
N ALA A 481 -18.86 -7.47 15.44
CA ALA A 481 -17.46 -7.02 15.44
C ALA A 481 -16.62 -7.67 16.56
N SER A 482 -16.90 -8.93 16.88
CA SER A 482 -16.17 -9.70 17.89
C SER A 482 -15.13 -10.59 17.22
N ALA A 483 -13.88 -10.49 17.64
CA ALA A 483 -12.82 -11.38 17.18
C ALA A 483 -13.01 -12.77 17.79
N GLU A 484 -13.17 -13.78 16.95
CA GLU A 484 -13.26 -15.18 17.35
C GLU A 484 -11.86 -15.80 17.50
N ARG A 485 -10.95 -15.42 16.60
CA ARG A 485 -9.60 -15.99 16.51
C ARG A 485 -8.55 -14.94 16.13
N ILE A 486 -7.38 -15.06 16.74
CA ILE A 486 -6.21 -14.24 16.45
C ILE A 486 -5.04 -15.17 16.11
N PHE A 487 -4.46 -14.99 14.93
CA PHE A 487 -3.30 -15.72 14.43
C PHE A 487 -2.09 -14.77 14.49
N THR A 488 -1.13 -15.06 15.36
CA THR A 488 0.13 -14.31 15.44
C THR A 488 1.03 -14.67 14.27
N VAL A 489 1.10 -13.78 13.30
CA VAL A 489 1.92 -13.97 12.11
C VAL A 489 3.34 -13.45 12.34
N GLY A 490 4.33 -14.14 11.78
CA GLY A 490 5.72 -13.64 11.78
C GLY A 490 5.87 -12.38 10.91
N PRO A 491 7.01 -11.67 11.01
CA PRO A 491 7.25 -10.48 10.19
C PRO A 491 7.09 -10.81 8.70
N SER A 492 6.25 -10.03 8.02
CA SER A 492 5.98 -10.14 6.59
C SER A 492 6.95 -9.26 5.79
N PHE A 493 7.43 -9.77 4.66
CA PHE A 493 8.00 -8.93 3.62
C PHE A 493 6.86 -8.19 2.93
N GLY A 494 6.60 -6.94 3.36
CA GLY A 494 5.38 -6.19 3.00
C GLY A 494 5.06 -6.09 1.51
N ALA A 495 3.78 -5.85 1.19
CA ALA A 495 3.16 -5.47 -0.09
C ALA A 495 3.51 -6.21 -1.41
N ARG A 496 4.56 -7.04 -1.48
CA ARG A 496 4.98 -7.73 -2.73
C ARG A 496 4.31 -9.08 -2.93
N SER A 497 4.12 -9.85 -1.85
CA SER A 497 3.51 -11.17 -1.91
C SER A 497 1.99 -11.07 -1.79
N ARG A 498 1.29 -11.84 -2.62
CA ARG A 498 -0.17 -12.00 -2.55
C ARG A 498 -0.52 -13.25 -1.76
N PRO A 499 -1.20 -13.13 -0.60
CA PRO A 499 -1.70 -14.31 0.10
C PRO A 499 -2.77 -15.01 -0.74
N ALA A 500 -2.94 -16.30 -0.51
CA ALA A 500 -3.93 -17.13 -1.19
C ALA A 500 -5.00 -17.60 -0.21
N LEU A 501 -6.26 -17.41 -0.58
CA LEU A 501 -7.42 -18.06 0.02
C LEU A 501 -7.91 -19.10 -0.99
N ASP A 502 -8.09 -20.35 -0.57
CA ASP A 502 -8.58 -21.40 -1.48
C ASP A 502 -10.05 -21.15 -1.88
N ALA A 503 -10.50 -21.78 -2.97
CA ALA A 503 -11.86 -21.58 -3.50
C ALA A 503 -12.97 -21.94 -2.47
N ARG A 504 -12.68 -22.86 -1.56
CA ARG A 504 -13.60 -23.26 -0.47
C ARG A 504 -13.54 -22.35 0.76
N ARG A 505 -12.62 -21.37 0.78
CA ARG A 505 -12.36 -20.43 1.90
C ARG A 505 -12.06 -21.14 3.23
N GLN A 506 -11.41 -22.29 3.16
CA GLN A 506 -11.03 -23.15 4.28
C GLN A 506 -9.53 -23.15 4.56
N LEU A 507 -8.71 -22.80 3.58
CA LEU A 507 -7.27 -22.66 3.72
C LEU A 507 -6.83 -21.25 3.33
N PHE A 508 -5.98 -20.67 4.16
CA PHE A 508 -5.30 -19.42 3.87
C PHE A 508 -3.80 -19.61 3.95
N ALA A 509 -3.07 -19.18 2.92
CA ALA A 509 -1.62 -19.24 2.85
C ALA A 509 -1.04 -17.84 2.66
N TYR A 510 -0.03 -17.49 3.43
CA TYR A 510 0.62 -16.19 3.34
C TYR A 510 2.14 -16.31 3.56
N ASN A 511 2.89 -15.36 3.02
CA ASN A 511 4.34 -15.35 3.13
C ASN A 511 4.80 -14.81 4.49
N THR A 512 5.84 -15.42 5.04
CA THR A 512 6.59 -14.89 6.18
C THR A 512 8.05 -14.72 5.80
N THR A 513 8.85 -14.18 6.73
CA THR A 513 10.29 -14.05 6.56
C THR A 513 11.00 -15.40 6.25
N PHE A 514 10.43 -16.53 6.67
CA PHE A 514 11.12 -17.83 6.62
C PHE A 514 10.41 -18.88 5.76
N GLY A 515 9.25 -18.57 5.17
CA GLY A 515 8.46 -19.56 4.44
C GLY A 515 7.05 -19.11 4.12
N ILE A 516 6.17 -20.08 3.84
CA ILE A 516 4.74 -19.85 3.64
C ILE A 516 4.00 -20.45 4.83
N SER A 517 3.35 -19.60 5.62
CA SER A 517 2.48 -20.06 6.71
C SER A 517 1.11 -20.42 6.17
N VAL A 518 0.59 -21.57 6.59
CA VAL A 518 -0.73 -22.08 6.18
C VAL A 518 -1.64 -22.17 7.40
N ILE A 519 -2.85 -21.65 7.24
CA ILE A 519 -3.91 -21.59 8.25
C ILE A 519 -5.10 -22.38 7.77
N ASP A 520 -5.54 -23.32 8.62
CA ASP A 520 -6.77 -24.08 8.47
C ASP A 520 -7.91 -23.29 9.12
N LEU A 521 -8.65 -22.55 8.29
CA LEU A 521 -9.79 -21.71 8.67
C LEU A 521 -11.03 -22.54 9.03
N LYS A 522 -11.12 -23.78 8.54
CA LYS A 522 -12.21 -24.70 8.89
C LYS A 522 -12.09 -25.13 10.34
N ASN A 523 -10.88 -25.48 10.78
CA ASN A 523 -10.60 -25.90 12.15
C ASN A 523 -10.04 -24.78 13.04
N ASN A 524 -9.92 -23.56 12.51
CA ASN A 524 -9.42 -22.38 13.22
C ASN A 524 -8.02 -22.59 13.87
N ARG A 525 -7.08 -23.20 13.14
CA ARG A 525 -5.75 -23.56 13.63
C ARG A 525 -4.65 -23.33 12.58
N TYR A 526 -3.39 -23.27 13.03
CA TYR A 526 -2.25 -23.32 12.11
C TYR A 526 -2.09 -24.74 11.57
N ALA A 527 -2.00 -24.87 10.25
CA ALA A 527 -1.57 -26.11 9.61
C ALA A 527 -0.05 -26.31 9.81
N GLY A 528 0.71 -25.23 9.67
CA GLY A 528 2.16 -25.22 9.82
C GLY A 528 2.80 -24.26 8.82
N ASP A 529 4.14 -24.31 8.75
CA ASP A 529 4.92 -23.51 7.82
C ASP A 529 5.58 -24.39 6.77
N LEU A 530 5.39 -24.02 5.51
CA LEU A 530 6.11 -24.62 4.40
C LEU A 530 7.48 -23.96 4.27
N VAL A 531 8.51 -24.78 4.37
CA VAL A 531 9.89 -24.34 4.20
C VAL A 531 10.12 -24.00 2.74
N ILE A 532 10.66 -22.79 2.50
CA ILE A 532 11.13 -22.36 1.19
C ILE A 532 12.66 -22.51 1.10
N PRO A 533 13.22 -22.77 -0.09
CA PRO A 533 14.67 -22.84 -0.26
C PRO A 533 15.37 -21.53 0.15
N PRO A 534 16.57 -21.58 0.75
CA PRO A 534 17.28 -20.37 1.21
C PRO A 534 17.58 -19.35 0.12
N ASP A 535 17.81 -19.81 -1.11
CA ASP A 535 17.99 -18.97 -2.30
C ASP A 535 16.70 -18.28 -2.77
N CYS A 536 15.56 -18.61 -2.17
CA CYS A 536 14.25 -18.00 -2.41
C CYS A 536 13.76 -17.12 -1.24
N TYR A 537 14.53 -16.97 -0.14
CA TYR A 537 14.12 -16.16 1.03
C TYR A 537 13.82 -14.70 0.71
N SER A 538 14.32 -14.16 -0.41
CA SER A 538 14.16 -12.75 -0.80
C SER A 538 12.88 -12.41 -1.57
N GLY A 539 11.92 -13.33 -1.73
CA GLY A 539 10.57 -12.94 -2.17
C GLY A 539 9.77 -14.03 -2.84
N ILE A 540 8.71 -14.46 -2.16
CA ILE A 540 7.54 -15.10 -2.78
C ILE A 540 6.77 -14.00 -3.52
N ASP A 541 6.53 -14.20 -4.81
CA ASP A 541 5.80 -13.25 -5.65
C ASP A 541 4.28 -13.52 -5.58
N ALA A 542 3.87 -14.78 -5.72
CA ALA A 542 2.47 -15.20 -5.70
C ALA A 542 2.31 -16.63 -5.15
N ILE A 543 1.14 -16.94 -4.60
CA ILE A 543 0.78 -18.25 -4.01
C ILE A 543 -0.55 -18.73 -4.61
N ALA A 544 -0.69 -20.03 -4.86
CA ALA A 544 -1.94 -20.67 -5.28
C ALA A 544 -2.15 -22.01 -4.57
N ILE A 545 -3.37 -22.23 -4.09
CA ILE A 545 -3.81 -23.49 -3.47
C ILE A 545 -4.69 -24.22 -4.49
N LYS A 546 -4.42 -25.51 -4.73
CA LYS A 546 -5.25 -26.36 -5.60
C LYS A 546 -6.58 -26.63 -4.91
N ASP A 547 -7.67 -26.68 -5.68
CA ASP A 547 -9.03 -26.83 -5.13
C ASP A 547 -9.20 -28.07 -4.23
N ASP A 548 -8.47 -29.14 -4.51
CA ASP A 548 -8.43 -30.36 -3.70
C ASP A 548 -7.72 -30.21 -2.35
N GLN A 549 -7.09 -29.06 -2.09
CA GLN A 549 -6.23 -28.78 -0.94
C GLN A 549 -5.06 -29.76 -0.78
N ARG A 550 -4.67 -30.50 -1.83
CA ARG A 550 -3.54 -31.44 -1.78
C ARG A 550 -2.24 -30.80 -2.23
N ARG A 551 -2.30 -29.73 -3.01
CA ARG A 551 -1.11 -29.02 -3.50
C ARG A 551 -1.19 -27.53 -3.27
N LEU A 552 -0.04 -26.94 -2.97
CA LEU A 552 0.19 -25.51 -2.98
C LEU A 552 1.34 -25.22 -3.93
N ALA A 553 1.22 -24.17 -4.73
CA ALA A 553 2.29 -23.67 -5.57
C ALA A 553 2.63 -22.22 -5.22
N ALA A 554 3.88 -21.84 -5.40
CA ALA A 554 4.33 -20.46 -5.26
C ALA A 554 5.40 -20.13 -6.30
N THR A 555 5.48 -18.87 -6.69
CA THR A 555 6.56 -18.36 -7.52
C THR A 555 7.56 -17.59 -6.67
N ALA A 556 8.85 -17.85 -6.86
CA ALA A 556 9.93 -17.15 -6.17
C ALA A 556 11.19 -17.12 -7.02
N MET A 557 11.78 -15.94 -7.21
CA MET A 557 13.14 -15.75 -7.76
C MET A 557 13.45 -16.62 -9.01
N GLY A 558 12.61 -16.59 -10.05
CA GLY A 558 12.88 -17.41 -11.25
C GLY A 558 12.51 -18.88 -11.08
N SER A 559 11.68 -19.24 -10.09
CA SER A 559 11.29 -20.62 -9.83
C SER A 559 9.79 -20.75 -9.56
N VAL A 560 9.23 -21.89 -9.95
CA VAL A 560 7.92 -22.40 -9.50
C VAL A 560 8.19 -23.50 -8.48
N LEU A 561 7.66 -23.33 -7.28
CA LEU A 561 7.78 -24.25 -6.15
C LEU A 561 6.42 -24.89 -5.90
N VAL A 562 6.39 -26.20 -5.61
CA VAL A 562 5.14 -26.93 -5.33
C VAL A 562 5.33 -27.84 -4.13
N TRP A 563 4.38 -27.78 -3.19
CA TRP A 563 4.30 -28.60 -1.98
C TRP A 563 3.11 -29.53 -2.03
N ASP A 564 3.27 -30.71 -1.42
CA ASP A 564 2.16 -31.58 -1.03
C ASP A 564 1.66 -31.14 0.34
N LEU A 565 0.40 -30.73 0.42
CA LEU A 565 -0.19 -30.24 1.66
C LEU A 565 -0.57 -31.36 2.64
N SER A 566 -0.63 -32.61 2.19
CA SER A 566 -0.84 -33.74 3.12
C SER A 566 0.39 -34.05 3.96
N THR A 567 1.59 -33.75 3.44
CA THR A 567 2.87 -34.00 4.14
C THR A 567 3.60 -32.73 4.56
N GLY A 568 3.31 -31.59 3.91
CA GLY A 568 4.06 -30.34 4.08
C GLY A 568 5.39 -30.31 3.31
N GLU A 569 5.69 -31.36 2.54
CA GLU A 569 6.96 -31.49 1.83
C GLU A 569 6.91 -30.83 0.45
N GLN A 570 8.02 -30.20 0.07
CA GLN A 570 8.18 -29.67 -1.29
C GLN A 570 8.39 -30.84 -2.27
N VAL A 571 7.44 -31.05 -3.18
CA VAL A 571 7.47 -32.16 -4.14
C VAL A 571 8.06 -31.78 -5.49
N ARG A 572 8.01 -30.49 -5.88
CA ARG A 572 8.59 -30.03 -7.15
C ARG A 572 9.21 -28.64 -7.04
N ARG A 573 10.24 -28.42 -7.85
CA ARG A 573 10.85 -27.12 -8.14
C ARG A 573 11.18 -27.06 -9.62
N LEU A 574 10.71 -26.02 -10.31
CA LEU A 574 11.00 -25.75 -11.71
C LEU A 574 11.72 -24.41 -11.81
N THR A 575 12.95 -24.40 -12.33
CA THR A 575 13.71 -23.16 -12.54
C THR A 575 13.40 -22.59 -13.92
N ARG A 576 12.81 -21.39 -13.97
CA ARG A 576 12.28 -20.71 -15.16
C ARG A 576 12.62 -19.21 -15.12
N PRO A 577 13.60 -18.74 -15.93
CA PRO A 577 14.01 -17.33 -15.94
C PRO A 577 12.87 -16.35 -16.23
N GLU A 578 11.88 -16.78 -17.00
CA GLU A 578 10.68 -16.02 -17.34
C GLU A 578 9.72 -15.81 -16.15
N VAL A 579 9.88 -16.54 -15.05
CA VAL A 579 9.06 -16.45 -13.83
C VAL A 579 9.73 -15.51 -12.83
N HIS A 580 9.59 -14.20 -13.02
CA HIS A 580 10.17 -13.19 -12.14
C HIS A 580 9.22 -12.01 -11.94
N MET A 581 8.98 -11.62 -10.68
CA MET A 581 7.99 -10.58 -10.34
C MET A 581 6.60 -10.93 -10.87
N THR A 582 6.24 -12.20 -10.72
CA THR A 582 4.95 -12.74 -11.11
C THR A 582 3.81 -12.03 -10.38
N LYS A 583 2.74 -11.73 -11.10
CA LYS A 583 1.52 -11.10 -10.58
C LYS A 583 0.46 -12.13 -10.23
N SER A 584 0.33 -13.22 -10.98
CA SER A 584 -0.66 -14.25 -10.71
C SER A 584 -0.14 -15.67 -10.94
N ILE A 585 -0.69 -16.59 -10.16
CA ILE A 585 -0.48 -18.03 -10.27
C ILE A 585 -1.81 -18.71 -9.96
N GLU A 586 -2.23 -19.66 -10.79
CA GLU A 586 -3.56 -20.27 -10.72
C GLU A 586 -3.47 -21.75 -11.14
N TRP A 587 -4.15 -22.63 -10.41
CA TRP A 587 -4.27 -24.04 -10.81
C TRP A 587 -5.32 -24.22 -11.90
N VAL A 588 -4.99 -25.01 -12.92
CA VAL A 588 -5.84 -25.32 -14.07
C VAL A 588 -5.85 -26.83 -14.25
N GLY A 589 -6.78 -27.50 -13.56
CA GLY A 589 -6.73 -28.96 -13.41
C GLY A 589 -5.43 -29.38 -12.72
N GLU A 590 -4.59 -30.16 -13.41
CA GLU A 590 -3.26 -30.58 -12.92
C GLU A 590 -2.12 -29.65 -13.37
N PHE A 591 -2.43 -28.65 -14.19
CA PHE A 591 -1.48 -27.67 -14.71
C PHE A 591 -1.47 -26.40 -13.87
N LEU A 592 -0.44 -25.59 -14.06
CA LEU A 592 -0.25 -24.35 -13.32
C LEU A 592 -0.07 -23.18 -14.29
N LEU A 593 -0.99 -22.23 -14.26
CA LEU A 593 -0.96 -21.01 -15.08
C LEU A 593 -0.28 -19.89 -14.31
N VAL A 594 0.75 -19.30 -14.91
CA VAL A 594 1.53 -18.19 -14.35
C VAL A 594 1.34 -16.95 -15.23
N ASP A 595 0.98 -15.83 -14.61
CA ASP A 595 0.70 -14.53 -15.24
C ASP A 595 -0.32 -14.55 -16.37
N GLY A 596 -1.24 -15.52 -16.35
CA GLY A 596 -2.20 -15.74 -17.44
C GLY A 596 -1.53 -16.09 -18.77
N ARG A 597 -0.25 -16.47 -18.76
CA ARG A 597 0.61 -16.60 -19.95
C ARG A 597 1.30 -17.94 -20.05
N TYR A 598 1.95 -18.40 -18.99
CA TYR A 598 2.79 -19.58 -19.01
C TYR A 598 2.08 -20.73 -18.30
N LEU A 599 1.69 -21.77 -19.04
CA LEU A 599 1.05 -22.95 -18.48
C LEU A 599 2.08 -24.07 -18.32
N TYR A 600 2.36 -24.42 -17.07
CA TYR A 600 3.32 -25.44 -16.71
C TYR A 600 2.65 -26.78 -16.45
N ASP A 601 3.24 -27.85 -16.99
CA ASP A 601 3.03 -29.20 -16.51
C ASP A 601 4.00 -29.44 -15.35
N VAL A 602 3.44 -29.41 -14.14
CA VAL A 602 4.19 -29.57 -12.88
C VAL A 602 4.74 -30.98 -12.73
N GLU A 603 4.04 -31.99 -13.24
CA GLU A 603 4.46 -33.39 -13.14
C GLU A 603 5.71 -33.64 -13.99
N ARG A 604 5.68 -33.16 -15.24
CA ARG A 604 6.78 -33.28 -16.20
C ARG A 604 7.86 -32.21 -16.06
N ALA A 605 7.62 -31.21 -15.21
CA ALA A 605 8.50 -30.07 -14.99
C ALA A 605 8.80 -29.23 -16.27
N VAL A 606 7.84 -29.13 -17.19
CA VAL A 606 8.00 -28.42 -18.48
C VAL A 606 7.06 -27.22 -18.62
N LEU A 607 7.48 -26.23 -19.41
CA LEU A 607 6.56 -25.24 -19.96
C LEU A 607 5.74 -25.95 -21.06
N LEU A 608 4.50 -26.30 -20.74
CA LEU A 608 3.64 -27.04 -21.66
C LEU A 608 3.11 -26.11 -22.75
N TRP A 609 2.58 -24.95 -22.34
CA TRP A 609 1.85 -24.07 -23.25
C TRP A 609 2.10 -22.60 -22.97
N GLU A 610 2.15 -21.77 -24.01
CA GLU A 610 2.25 -20.31 -23.89
C GLU A 610 1.02 -19.62 -24.52
N PHE A 611 0.34 -18.76 -23.76
CA PHE A 611 -0.70 -17.87 -24.28
C PHE A 611 -0.04 -16.58 -24.78
N GLN A 612 0.04 -16.38 -26.10
CA GLN A 612 0.70 -15.21 -26.68
C GLN A 612 -0.11 -13.92 -26.42
N PRO A 613 0.56 -12.76 -26.28
CA PRO A 613 -0.09 -11.50 -25.90
C PRO A 613 -1.21 -11.10 -26.86
N GLY A 614 -2.35 -10.73 -26.28
CA GLY A 614 -3.59 -10.29 -26.96
C GLY A 614 -4.81 -10.29 -26.02
N LEU A 615 -4.81 -11.15 -24.99
CA LEU A 615 -5.86 -11.23 -23.96
C LEU A 615 -5.58 -10.33 -22.74
N ALA A 616 -4.30 -10.22 -22.36
CA ALA A 616 -3.82 -9.46 -21.19
C ALA A 616 -2.94 -8.28 -21.62
N ASP A 617 -3.48 -7.40 -22.46
CA ASP A 617 -2.85 -6.09 -22.70
C ASP A 617 -2.69 -5.32 -21.37
N ARG A 618 -1.83 -4.30 -21.34
CA ARG A 618 -1.51 -3.52 -20.12
C ARG A 618 -2.73 -3.05 -19.31
N ASP A 619 -3.88 -2.89 -19.96
CA ASP A 619 -5.11 -2.35 -19.38
C ASP A 619 -6.23 -3.41 -19.17
N GLY A 620 -5.94 -4.71 -19.35
CA GLY A 620 -6.90 -5.81 -19.17
C GLY A 620 -6.90 -6.44 -17.78
N ALA A 621 -7.88 -7.30 -17.50
CA ALA A 621 -7.95 -8.14 -16.30
C ALA A 621 -8.14 -9.60 -16.67
N VAL A 622 -7.52 -10.51 -15.91
CA VAL A 622 -7.66 -11.97 -16.07
C VAL A 622 -7.84 -12.64 -14.71
N SER A 623 -8.58 -13.75 -14.67
CA SER A 623 -8.74 -14.60 -13.49
C SER A 623 -9.15 -16.01 -13.92
N VAL A 624 -8.63 -17.03 -13.25
CA VAL A 624 -9.11 -18.41 -13.41
C VAL A 624 -10.10 -18.78 -12.31
N ALA A 625 -11.26 -19.27 -12.70
CA ALA A 625 -12.25 -19.87 -11.79
C ALA A 625 -13.19 -20.81 -12.54
N GLY A 626 -13.68 -21.85 -11.85
CA GLY A 626 -14.63 -22.82 -12.41
C GLY A 626 -14.12 -23.52 -13.67
N SER A 627 -12.82 -23.83 -13.73
CA SER A 627 -12.13 -24.39 -14.93
C SER A 627 -12.16 -23.48 -16.17
N ARG A 628 -12.26 -22.15 -15.98
CA ARG A 628 -12.23 -21.18 -17.08
C ARG A 628 -11.27 -20.04 -16.77
N LEU A 629 -10.57 -19.56 -17.81
CA LEU A 629 -9.87 -18.28 -17.79
C LEU A 629 -10.85 -17.18 -18.22
N TRP A 630 -11.26 -16.37 -17.26
CA TRP A 630 -12.03 -15.16 -17.47
C TRP A 630 -11.11 -14.03 -17.86
N TYR A 631 -11.53 -13.25 -18.86
CA TYR A 631 -10.76 -12.09 -19.27
C TYR A 631 -11.64 -10.91 -19.64
N PHE A 632 -11.11 -9.74 -19.36
CA PHE A 632 -11.61 -8.44 -19.75
C PHE A 632 -10.48 -7.74 -20.52
N PRO A 633 -10.58 -7.58 -21.85
CA PRO A 633 -9.50 -6.99 -22.63
C PRO A 633 -9.36 -5.49 -22.34
N GLY A 634 -8.11 -5.04 -22.27
CA GLY A 634 -7.77 -3.64 -22.06
C GLY A 634 -8.17 -2.73 -23.22
N SER A 635 -8.36 -1.44 -22.95
CA SER A 635 -8.86 -0.43 -23.89
C SER A 635 -7.85 0.01 -24.98
N GLY A 636 -7.00 -0.88 -25.48
CA GLY A 636 -6.03 -0.59 -26.54
C GLY A 636 -6.67 -0.26 -27.90
N ALA A 637 -7.93 -0.65 -28.10
CA ALA A 637 -8.72 -0.25 -29.26
C ALA A 637 -9.63 0.93 -28.89
N ARG A 638 -9.31 2.13 -29.38
CA ARG A 638 -10.25 3.26 -29.36
C ARG A 638 -11.60 2.78 -29.91
N ASN A 639 -12.68 3.01 -29.16
CA ASN A 639 -14.07 2.86 -29.61
C ASN A 639 -14.69 1.44 -29.61
N ARG A 640 -14.24 0.51 -28.76
CA ARG A 640 -14.94 -0.78 -28.56
C ARG A 640 -15.74 -0.81 -27.26
N ASP A 641 -16.92 -1.41 -27.32
CA ASP A 641 -17.74 -1.69 -26.15
C ASP A 641 -17.02 -2.64 -25.18
N PRO A 642 -17.02 -2.35 -23.87
CA PRO A 642 -16.40 -3.24 -22.90
C PRO A 642 -17.16 -4.58 -22.89
N PHE A 643 -16.43 -5.68 -22.74
CA PHE A 643 -17.03 -7.02 -22.63
C PHE A 643 -16.20 -7.90 -21.71
N ILE A 644 -16.85 -8.91 -21.15
CA ILE A 644 -16.21 -10.05 -20.48
C ILE A 644 -16.40 -11.28 -21.36
N ASP A 645 -15.39 -12.13 -21.38
CA ASP A 645 -15.44 -13.41 -22.06
C ASP A 645 -14.61 -14.44 -21.29
N SER A 646 -14.71 -15.71 -21.65
CA SER A 646 -13.99 -16.77 -20.96
C SER A 646 -13.64 -17.95 -21.85
N ILE A 647 -12.59 -18.65 -21.46
CA ILE A 647 -12.03 -19.79 -22.20
C ILE A 647 -12.01 -20.98 -21.26
N GLU A 648 -12.55 -22.11 -21.68
CA GLU A 648 -12.42 -23.35 -20.92
C GLU A 648 -10.95 -23.77 -20.87
N LEU A 649 -10.46 -24.03 -19.66
CA LEU A 649 -9.10 -24.49 -19.42
C LEU A 649 -9.09 -25.77 -18.56
N PRO A 650 -8.22 -26.74 -18.86
CA PRO A 650 -7.31 -26.77 -20.00
C PRO A 650 -8.05 -27.01 -21.33
N ARG A 651 -7.58 -26.39 -22.42
CA ARG A 651 -8.14 -26.63 -23.75
C ARG A 651 -7.85 -28.05 -24.22
N PRO A 652 -8.68 -28.66 -25.09
CA PRO A 652 -8.42 -30.00 -25.62
C PRO A 652 -7.04 -30.17 -26.27
N ALA A 653 -6.53 -29.15 -26.98
CA ALA A 653 -5.20 -29.17 -27.59
C ALA A 653 -4.07 -29.27 -26.54
N ILE A 654 -4.23 -28.61 -25.38
CA ILE A 654 -3.28 -28.64 -24.27
C ILE A 654 -3.24 -30.05 -23.67
N VAL A 655 -4.41 -30.65 -23.43
CA VAL A 655 -4.52 -32.02 -22.91
C VAL A 655 -3.90 -33.01 -23.88
N ALA A 656 -4.23 -32.92 -25.18
CA ALA A 656 -3.66 -33.78 -26.21
C ALA A 656 -2.14 -33.63 -26.34
N ALA A 657 -1.61 -32.41 -26.20
CA ALA A 657 -0.17 -32.18 -26.18
C ALA A 657 0.49 -32.81 -24.94
N ALA A 658 -0.11 -32.68 -23.75
CA ALA A 658 0.38 -33.29 -22.53
C ALA A 658 0.37 -34.83 -22.58
N GLU A 659 -0.66 -35.43 -23.19
CA GLU A 659 -0.75 -36.89 -23.37
C GLU A 659 0.27 -37.44 -24.37
N ARG A 660 0.65 -36.64 -25.38
CA ARG A 660 1.71 -36.99 -26.34
C ARG A 660 3.11 -36.85 -25.72
N LEU A 661 3.26 -36.01 -24.71
CA LEU A 661 4.46 -35.97 -23.89
C LEU A 661 4.48 -37.26 -23.04
N GLY A 662 5.55 -38.03 -23.21
CA GLY A 662 5.81 -39.24 -22.42
C GLY A 662 5.90 -38.97 -20.92
N SER A 663 6.51 -39.90 -20.19
CA SER A 663 6.74 -39.71 -18.76
C SER A 663 7.67 -38.52 -18.49
N ALA A 664 7.67 -38.02 -17.25
CA ALA A 664 8.64 -37.01 -16.83
C ALA A 664 10.09 -37.45 -17.10
N ASP A 665 10.40 -38.73 -16.88
CA ASP A 665 11.72 -39.31 -17.09
C ASP A 665 12.16 -39.27 -18.56
N ASP A 666 11.24 -39.43 -19.52
CA ASP A 666 11.54 -39.37 -20.95
C ASP A 666 11.98 -37.98 -21.41
N LEU A 667 11.61 -36.95 -20.65
CA LEU A 667 11.93 -35.55 -20.95
C LEU A 667 13.17 -35.07 -20.19
N MET A 668 13.66 -35.80 -19.19
CA MET A 668 14.81 -35.36 -18.41
C MET A 668 16.08 -35.34 -19.25
N VAL A 669 16.76 -34.20 -19.25
CA VAL A 669 18.08 -34.03 -19.87
C VAL A 669 19.17 -34.47 -18.89
N TYR A 670 19.05 -34.05 -17.63
CA TYR A 670 19.90 -34.55 -16.56
C TYR A 670 19.13 -34.59 -15.23
N ARG A 671 19.65 -35.40 -14.30
CA ARG A 671 19.17 -35.60 -12.94
C ARG A 671 20.35 -35.78 -11.98
N LYS A 672 20.04 -35.82 -10.69
CA LYS A 672 20.99 -36.15 -9.61
C LYS A 672 21.82 -37.39 -9.97
N GLY A 673 23.14 -37.25 -9.91
CA GLY A 673 24.13 -38.28 -10.24
C GLY A 673 24.70 -38.19 -11.66
N ASP A 674 24.09 -37.41 -12.56
CA ASP A 674 24.57 -37.29 -13.94
C ASP A 674 25.85 -36.42 -14.04
N PRO A 675 26.72 -36.69 -15.03
CA PRO A 675 27.93 -35.93 -15.24
C PRO A 675 27.65 -34.53 -15.80
N ILE A 676 28.36 -33.53 -15.27
CA ILE A 676 28.30 -32.11 -15.68
C ILE A 676 29.73 -31.57 -15.86
N GLU A 677 29.93 -30.81 -16.92
CA GLU A 677 31.13 -30.00 -17.12
C GLU A 677 30.85 -28.54 -16.70
N LEU A 678 31.83 -27.88 -16.10
CA LEU A 678 31.77 -26.45 -15.75
C LEU A 678 32.78 -25.66 -16.58
N ALA A 679 32.28 -24.82 -17.49
CA ALA A 679 33.06 -23.85 -18.23
C ALA A 679 32.90 -22.46 -17.61
N VAL A 680 34.00 -21.83 -17.21
CA VAL A 680 34.01 -20.46 -16.66
C VAL A 680 34.86 -19.59 -17.55
N ASP A 681 34.23 -18.59 -18.17
CA ASP A 681 34.84 -17.58 -19.04
C ASP A 681 34.67 -16.20 -18.40
N ILE A 682 35.55 -15.89 -17.46
CA ILE A 682 35.60 -14.60 -16.76
C ILE A 682 36.96 -13.97 -17.06
N PRO A 683 37.00 -12.73 -17.58
CA PRO A 683 38.26 -12.06 -17.88
C PRO A 683 39.15 -11.97 -16.62
N PRO A 684 40.46 -12.23 -16.73
CA PRO A 684 41.37 -12.28 -15.57
C PRO A 684 41.47 -10.95 -14.82
N GLU A 685 41.15 -9.82 -15.44
CA GLU A 685 41.06 -8.50 -14.82
C GLU A 685 39.84 -8.33 -13.89
N VAL A 686 38.85 -9.22 -13.97
CA VAL A 686 37.66 -9.18 -13.12
C VAL A 686 37.97 -9.82 -11.76
N GLU A 687 38.12 -8.96 -10.76
CA GLU A 687 38.30 -9.34 -9.36
C GLU A 687 37.15 -10.26 -8.86
N GLY A 688 37.51 -11.39 -8.23
CA GLY A 688 36.55 -12.38 -7.70
C GLY A 688 36.19 -13.52 -8.66
N GLY A 689 36.83 -13.63 -9.82
CA GLY A 689 36.58 -14.73 -10.78
C GLY A 689 36.81 -16.14 -10.22
N ASP A 690 37.84 -16.34 -9.39
CA ASP A 690 38.13 -17.64 -8.75
C ASP A 690 37.06 -18.05 -7.72
N ASP A 691 36.47 -17.06 -7.04
CA ASP A 691 35.37 -17.29 -6.10
C ASP A 691 34.13 -17.81 -6.84
N VAL A 692 33.91 -17.36 -8.08
CA VAL A 692 32.80 -17.81 -8.93
C VAL A 692 32.93 -19.29 -9.28
N ARG A 693 34.12 -19.73 -9.69
CA ARG A 693 34.36 -21.15 -9.98
C ARG A 693 34.06 -21.99 -8.74
N SER A 694 34.61 -21.62 -7.59
CA SER A 694 34.44 -22.35 -6.34
C SER A 694 32.97 -22.41 -5.91
N ALA A 695 32.25 -21.29 -5.99
CA ALA A 695 30.82 -21.22 -5.68
C ALA A 695 29.99 -22.11 -6.61
N MET A 696 30.31 -22.14 -7.91
CA MET A 696 29.59 -22.98 -8.85
C MET A 696 29.87 -24.46 -8.69
N GLU A 697 31.10 -24.86 -8.42
CA GLU A 697 31.42 -26.26 -8.10
C GLU A 697 30.67 -26.72 -6.85
N GLN A 698 30.57 -25.87 -5.83
CA GLN A 698 29.78 -26.16 -4.64
C GLN A 698 28.29 -26.30 -4.97
N SER A 699 27.75 -25.41 -5.81
CA SER A 699 26.36 -25.44 -6.26
C SER A 699 26.03 -26.73 -7.05
N ILE A 700 26.92 -27.15 -7.97
CA ILE A 700 26.80 -28.42 -8.73
C ILE A 700 26.79 -29.63 -7.78
N ARG A 701 27.70 -29.67 -6.80
CA ARG A 701 27.75 -30.75 -5.81
C ARG A 701 26.53 -30.76 -4.90
N ALA A 702 26.03 -29.58 -4.51
CA ALA A 702 24.82 -29.45 -3.71
C ALA A 702 23.57 -29.93 -4.48
N ALA A 703 23.53 -29.71 -5.79
CA ALA A 703 22.52 -30.27 -6.69
C ALA A 703 22.64 -31.81 -6.85
N GLY A 704 23.74 -32.40 -6.36
CA GLY A 704 24.04 -33.82 -6.40
C GLY A 704 24.47 -34.31 -7.78
N LEU A 705 25.04 -33.44 -8.61
CA LEU A 705 25.56 -33.75 -9.94
C LEU A 705 27.07 -34.09 -9.86
N GLU A 706 27.57 -34.89 -10.80
CA GLU A 706 28.97 -35.31 -10.82
C GLU A 706 29.81 -34.37 -11.71
N LEU A 707 30.69 -33.57 -11.11
CA LEU A 707 31.57 -32.70 -11.87
C LEU A 707 32.64 -33.53 -12.62
N ARG A 708 32.71 -33.38 -13.95
CA ARG A 708 33.72 -34.02 -14.81
C ARG A 708 34.42 -33.01 -15.72
N GLU A 709 35.60 -33.38 -16.21
CA GLU A 709 36.33 -32.57 -17.19
C GLU A 709 35.62 -32.48 -18.55
N ARG A 710 34.85 -33.51 -18.91
CA ARG A 710 34.03 -33.55 -20.12
C ARG A 710 32.71 -34.25 -19.84
N ALA A 711 31.62 -33.62 -20.25
CA ALA A 711 30.27 -34.18 -20.21
C ALA A 711 29.44 -33.64 -21.37
N ASP A 712 28.36 -34.37 -21.71
CA ASP A 712 27.41 -33.92 -22.73
C ASP A 712 26.66 -32.65 -22.30
N THR A 713 26.52 -32.46 -20.99
CA THR A 713 25.92 -31.27 -20.38
C THR A 713 26.99 -30.37 -19.78
N VAL A 714 27.01 -29.12 -20.22
CA VAL A 714 27.97 -28.08 -19.80
C VAL A 714 27.22 -26.90 -19.18
N ILE A 715 27.63 -26.52 -17.97
CA ILE A 715 27.24 -25.24 -17.37
C ILE A 715 28.29 -24.21 -17.76
N ILE A 716 27.86 -23.19 -18.50
CA ILE A 716 28.72 -22.11 -18.99
C ILE A 716 28.43 -20.86 -18.17
N VAL A 717 29.44 -20.35 -17.49
CA VAL A 717 29.41 -19.07 -16.76
C VAL A 717 30.32 -18.10 -17.49
N ALA A 718 29.76 -17.02 -18.03
CA ALA A 718 30.50 -16.03 -18.78
C ALA A 718 30.32 -14.62 -18.20
N CYS A 719 31.37 -13.80 -18.27
CA CYS A 719 31.34 -12.38 -17.95
C CYS A 719 31.94 -11.58 -19.11
N GLU A 720 31.10 -11.18 -20.06
CA GLU A 720 31.53 -10.55 -21.30
C GLU A 720 31.56 -9.02 -21.16
N PRO A 721 32.69 -8.35 -21.47
CA PRO A 721 32.73 -6.90 -21.53
C PRO A 721 31.87 -6.38 -22.69
N GLN A 722 31.07 -5.36 -22.42
CA GLN A 722 30.32 -4.59 -23.40
C GLN A 722 31.21 -3.53 -24.05
N PRO A 723 30.82 -3.00 -25.23
CA PRO A 723 31.44 -1.80 -25.78
C PRO A 723 31.46 -0.67 -24.74
N GLN A 724 32.58 0.05 -24.70
CA GLN A 724 32.72 1.23 -23.85
C GLN A 724 31.56 2.21 -24.12
N ARG A 725 30.99 2.74 -23.05
CA ARG A 725 29.94 3.77 -23.12
C ARG A 725 30.18 4.85 -22.08
N THR A 726 29.71 6.04 -22.40
CA THR A 726 29.76 7.19 -21.51
C THR A 726 28.53 7.19 -20.60
N LEU A 727 28.74 7.36 -19.30
CA LEU A 727 27.68 7.54 -18.32
C LEU A 727 27.60 9.00 -17.90
N HIS A 728 26.39 9.52 -17.82
CA HIS A 728 26.11 10.87 -17.38
C HIS A 728 25.69 10.87 -15.91
N VAL A 729 26.42 11.59 -15.06
CA VAL A 729 26.26 11.53 -13.60
C VAL A 729 26.05 12.91 -13.01
N ILE A 730 25.03 13.04 -12.16
CA ILE A 730 24.73 14.25 -11.39
C ILE A 730 25.13 14.02 -9.93
N VAL A 731 25.77 15.01 -9.32
CA VAL A 731 26.12 14.99 -7.89
C VAL A 731 25.10 15.81 -7.10
N GLU A 732 24.31 15.14 -6.27
CA GLU A 732 23.38 15.77 -5.34
C GLU A 732 24.00 15.84 -3.93
N ARG A 733 24.21 17.05 -3.41
CA ARG A 733 24.58 17.23 -1.99
C ARG A 733 23.32 17.31 -1.14
N SER A 734 23.14 16.33 -0.25
CA SER A 734 22.05 16.32 0.73
C SER A 734 22.33 17.31 1.87
N ARG A 735 21.27 17.78 2.56
CA ARG A 735 21.34 18.60 3.79
C ARG A 735 21.98 17.88 4.99
N ARG A 736 22.33 16.60 4.88
CA ARG A 736 22.87 15.74 5.95
C ARG A 736 24.37 15.40 5.75
N ASP A 737 25.14 16.25 5.08
CA ASP A 737 26.57 16.08 4.76
C ASP A 737 26.97 14.84 3.92
N GLN A 738 26.03 13.95 3.59
CA GLN A 738 26.30 12.80 2.72
C GLN A 738 25.97 13.13 1.25
N ALA A 739 26.98 13.09 0.38
CA ALA A 739 26.82 13.30 -1.04
C ALA A 739 26.23 12.04 -1.72
N SER A 740 25.31 12.25 -2.67
CA SER A 740 24.77 11.19 -3.52
C SER A 740 25.05 11.50 -4.99
N ILE A 741 25.16 10.45 -5.80
CA ILE A 741 25.23 10.54 -7.26
C ILE A 741 23.95 9.98 -7.87
N TYR A 742 23.57 10.52 -9.02
CA TYR A 742 22.45 10.06 -9.82
C TYR A 742 22.97 9.76 -11.23
N ILE A 743 22.92 8.50 -11.65
CA ILE A 743 23.35 8.08 -12.99
C ILE A 743 22.13 8.12 -13.91
N LEU A 744 22.22 8.92 -14.96
CA LEU A 744 21.19 9.13 -15.96
C LEU A 744 21.30 8.07 -17.06
N ASP A 745 20.16 7.62 -17.58
CA ASP A 745 20.11 7.01 -18.91
C ASP A 745 20.07 8.09 -20.00
N ASP A 746 20.29 7.71 -21.27
CA ASP A 746 20.35 8.65 -22.40
C ASP A 746 19.06 9.47 -22.56
N ALA A 747 17.89 8.87 -22.28
CA ALA A 747 16.61 9.57 -22.37
C ALA A 747 16.43 10.59 -21.24
N GLN A 748 16.87 10.26 -20.03
CA GLN A 748 16.91 11.16 -18.87
C GLN A 748 17.91 12.29 -19.09
N TYR A 749 19.06 11.99 -19.68
CA TYR A 749 20.07 12.98 -20.05
C TYR A 749 19.52 13.96 -21.09
N ASP A 750 18.96 13.47 -22.20
CA ASP A 750 18.33 14.30 -23.23
C ASP A 750 17.20 15.17 -22.68
N MET A 751 16.35 14.59 -21.81
CA MET A 751 15.26 15.31 -21.17
C MET A 751 15.81 16.41 -20.26
N ARG A 752 16.86 16.14 -19.46
CA ARG A 752 17.49 17.16 -18.61
C ARG A 752 18.22 18.24 -19.41
N GLN A 753 18.90 17.88 -20.49
CA GLN A 753 19.52 18.85 -21.41
C GLN A 753 18.49 19.80 -22.02
N ARG A 754 17.27 19.32 -22.32
CA ARG A 754 16.16 20.15 -22.85
C ARG A 754 15.48 21.02 -21.80
N MET A 755 15.56 20.65 -20.52
CA MET A 755 14.87 21.34 -19.41
C MET A 755 15.79 22.21 -18.54
N SER A 756 17.11 22.10 -18.66
CA SER A 756 18.06 22.74 -17.75
C SER A 756 18.28 24.21 -18.07
N SER A 757 17.93 25.07 -17.11
CA SER A 757 18.46 26.42 -16.95
C SER A 757 19.37 26.45 -15.72
N SER A 758 20.70 26.42 -15.92
CA SER A 758 21.83 26.59 -14.96
C SER A 758 22.29 25.43 -14.05
N ASP A 759 23.64 25.32 -13.98
CA ASP A 759 24.55 24.84 -12.91
C ASP A 759 24.54 23.39 -12.38
N GLU A 760 23.68 22.48 -12.86
CA GLU A 760 23.91 21.05 -12.58
C GLU A 760 25.15 20.56 -13.35
N GLN A 761 26.26 20.34 -12.63
CA GLN A 761 27.46 19.73 -13.21
C GLN A 761 27.16 18.26 -13.52
N ILE A 762 26.88 17.98 -14.79
CA ILE A 762 26.87 16.62 -15.32
C ILE A 762 28.33 16.21 -15.55
N LEU A 763 28.72 15.10 -14.96
CA LEU A 763 30.03 14.50 -15.13
C LEU A 763 29.90 13.28 -16.02
N ASP A 764 30.76 13.21 -17.03
CA ASP A 764 30.80 12.12 -17.99
C ASP A 764 31.92 11.16 -17.63
N PHE A 765 31.58 9.87 -17.58
CA PHE A 765 32.54 8.81 -17.27
C PHE A 765 32.46 7.72 -18.33
N ASP A 766 33.58 7.49 -19.00
CA ASP A 766 33.73 6.36 -19.89
C ASP A 766 33.97 5.09 -19.09
N VAL A 767 33.08 4.11 -19.26
CA VAL A 767 33.19 2.83 -18.57
C VAL A 767 32.94 1.66 -19.52
N VAL A 768 33.58 0.54 -19.19
CA VAL A 768 33.26 -0.78 -19.74
C VAL A 768 32.31 -1.45 -18.76
N LEU A 769 31.18 -1.91 -19.28
CA LEU A 769 30.16 -2.61 -18.50
C LEU A 769 30.13 -4.07 -18.90
N TYR A 770 29.50 -4.92 -18.10
CA TYR A 770 29.61 -6.36 -18.30
C TYR A 770 28.23 -6.99 -18.44
N ASN A 771 28.15 -7.99 -19.31
CA ASN A 771 27.07 -8.95 -19.35
C ASN A 771 27.53 -10.22 -18.67
N MET A 772 26.89 -10.55 -17.56
CA MET A 772 27.06 -11.85 -16.90
C MET A 772 26.02 -12.80 -17.43
N LYS A 773 26.42 -14.02 -17.76
CA LYS A 773 25.57 -15.04 -18.36
C LYS A 773 25.82 -16.39 -17.71
N ILE A 774 24.74 -17.10 -17.38
CA ILE A 774 24.77 -18.51 -16.96
C ILE A 774 23.94 -19.28 -17.97
N SER A 775 24.53 -20.29 -18.60
CA SER A 775 23.85 -21.15 -19.57
C SER A 775 24.02 -22.61 -19.20
N ILE A 776 23.00 -23.41 -19.48
CA ILE A 776 23.09 -24.87 -19.43
C ILE A 776 22.91 -25.35 -20.87
N VAL A 777 23.94 -26.03 -21.38
CA VAL A 777 24.00 -26.53 -22.75
C VAL A 777 24.08 -28.05 -22.69
N HIS A 778 23.30 -28.75 -23.48
CA HIS A 778 23.36 -30.21 -23.60
C HIS A 778 23.53 -30.59 -25.07
N ASN A 779 24.57 -31.36 -25.40
CA ASN A 779 24.88 -31.75 -26.78
C ASN A 779 24.92 -30.57 -27.76
N GLY A 780 25.38 -29.40 -27.30
CA GLY A 780 25.45 -28.16 -28.08
C GLY A 780 24.14 -27.35 -28.13
N GLU A 781 23.03 -27.87 -27.63
CA GLU A 781 21.75 -27.17 -27.55
C GLU A 781 21.62 -26.41 -26.21
N THR A 782 21.26 -25.13 -26.26
CA THR A 782 21.06 -24.32 -25.05
C THR A 782 19.69 -24.59 -24.45
N LEU A 783 19.65 -25.15 -23.24
CA LEU A 783 18.43 -25.52 -22.53
C LEU A 783 17.96 -24.44 -21.54
N TYR A 784 18.92 -23.72 -20.98
CA TYR A 784 18.69 -22.64 -20.03
C TYR A 784 19.68 -21.53 -20.30
N THR A 785 19.22 -20.29 -20.21
CA THR A 785 20.10 -19.13 -20.19
C THR A 785 19.49 -18.06 -19.30
N ASN A 786 20.30 -17.50 -18.41
CA ASN A 786 19.98 -16.31 -17.66
C ASN A 786 21.10 -15.30 -17.84
N THR A 787 20.74 -14.05 -18.09
CA THR A 787 21.68 -12.98 -18.38
C THR A 787 21.36 -11.77 -17.51
N MET A 788 22.38 -11.20 -16.90
CA MET A 788 22.27 -9.98 -16.12
C MET A 788 23.32 -8.98 -16.60
N GLY A 789 22.88 -7.80 -17.01
CA GLY A 789 23.77 -6.68 -17.28
C GLY A 789 24.12 -5.92 -16.00
N THR A 790 25.25 -5.22 -15.98
CA THR A 790 25.55 -4.25 -14.92
C THR A 790 24.46 -3.17 -14.88
N ALA A 791 23.65 -3.16 -13.82
CA ALA A 791 22.60 -2.17 -13.61
C ALA A 791 23.18 -0.92 -12.93
N LEU A 792 23.00 0.25 -13.56
CA LEU A 792 23.61 1.50 -13.10
C LEU A 792 22.64 2.65 -12.86
N THR A 793 21.38 2.53 -13.27
CA THR A 793 20.46 3.67 -13.21
C THR A 793 19.99 3.95 -11.78
N GLY A 794 19.80 5.23 -11.48
CA GLY A 794 19.19 5.69 -10.24
C GLY A 794 20.15 6.29 -9.22
N ARG A 795 19.61 6.53 -8.02
CA ARG A 795 20.29 7.26 -6.95
C ARG A 795 21.20 6.35 -6.13
N SER A 796 22.40 6.85 -5.84
CA SER A 796 23.40 6.19 -5.03
C SER A 796 23.99 7.14 -4.01
N VAL A 797 24.24 6.67 -2.80
CA VAL A 797 25.02 7.40 -1.80
C VAL A 797 26.52 7.13 -1.99
N LEU A 798 27.36 8.16 -1.89
CA LEU A 798 28.82 8.01 -1.85
C LEU A 798 29.26 7.49 -0.47
N ARG A 799 30.25 6.60 -0.45
CA ARG A 799 30.88 6.17 0.82
C ARG A 799 31.76 7.29 1.37
N ASP A 800 32.02 7.24 2.68
CA ASP A 800 32.89 8.24 3.32
C ASP A 800 34.27 8.26 2.66
N GLY A 801 34.68 9.42 2.14
CA GLY A 801 35.94 9.61 1.42
C GLY A 801 35.97 9.11 -0.04
N GLU A 802 34.88 8.50 -0.55
CA GLU A 802 34.80 8.01 -1.94
C GLU A 802 34.50 9.16 -2.92
N THR A 803 35.30 9.26 -3.97
CA THR A 803 35.07 10.20 -5.06
C THR A 803 33.93 9.74 -5.99
N VAL A 804 33.39 10.67 -6.79
CA VAL A 804 32.35 10.34 -7.79
C VAL A 804 32.87 9.30 -8.78
N GLU A 805 34.09 9.47 -9.27
CA GLU A 805 34.71 8.56 -10.22
C GLU A 805 34.90 7.15 -9.63
N GLU A 806 35.39 7.05 -8.39
CA GLU A 806 35.54 5.76 -7.70
C GLU A 806 34.19 5.06 -7.52
N SER A 807 33.14 5.80 -7.17
CA SER A 807 31.78 5.27 -7.04
C SER A 807 31.22 4.77 -8.37
N VAL A 808 31.45 5.50 -9.46
CA VAL A 808 31.03 5.10 -10.81
C VAL A 808 31.80 3.85 -11.26
N ARG A 809 33.13 3.85 -11.14
CA ARG A 809 33.97 2.70 -11.50
C ARG A 809 33.66 1.46 -10.66
N ARG A 810 33.42 1.62 -9.35
CA ARG A 810 33.00 0.51 -8.47
C ARG A 810 31.67 -0.10 -8.91
N ARG A 811 30.75 0.72 -9.41
CA ARG A 811 29.44 0.27 -9.90
C ARG A 811 29.49 -0.33 -11.30
N ALA A 812 30.45 0.10 -12.11
CA ALA A 812 30.67 -0.46 -13.43
C ALA A 812 31.24 -1.89 -13.39
N LYS A 813 31.86 -2.30 -12.26
CA LYS A 813 32.30 -3.67 -12.04
C LYS A 813 31.13 -4.67 -12.18
N PRO A 814 31.37 -5.89 -12.70
CA PRO A 814 30.35 -6.93 -12.78
C PRO A 814 29.86 -7.34 -11.39
N TYR A 815 28.56 -7.63 -11.27
CA TYR A 815 27.95 -8.07 -10.02
C TYR A 815 28.07 -9.60 -9.85
N LEU A 816 29.29 -10.09 -9.65
CA LEU A 816 29.59 -11.53 -9.52
C LEU A 816 28.83 -12.23 -8.39
N LYS A 817 28.38 -11.48 -7.37
CA LYS A 817 27.54 -12.02 -6.29
C LYS A 817 26.24 -12.65 -6.81
N TRP A 818 25.69 -12.15 -7.92
CA TRP A 818 24.54 -12.78 -8.57
C TRP A 818 24.85 -14.18 -9.09
N ILE A 819 26.01 -14.36 -9.73
CA ILE A 819 26.48 -15.67 -10.18
C ILE A 819 26.69 -16.59 -8.97
N ASN A 820 27.34 -16.10 -7.93
CA ASN A 820 27.61 -16.88 -6.71
C ASN A 820 26.33 -17.28 -5.97
N SER A 821 25.22 -16.57 -6.20
CA SER A 821 23.90 -16.93 -5.65
C SER A 821 23.11 -17.89 -6.51
N PHE A 822 23.60 -18.28 -7.69
CA PHE A 822 22.89 -19.19 -8.57
C PHE A 822 22.90 -20.63 -8.02
N SER A 823 21.72 -21.15 -7.73
CA SER A 823 21.52 -22.55 -7.37
C SER A 823 21.34 -23.39 -8.64
N VAL A 824 22.26 -24.32 -8.89
CA VAL A 824 22.16 -25.26 -10.01
C VAL A 824 20.96 -26.17 -9.77
N PRO A 825 20.02 -26.29 -10.73
CA PRO A 825 18.90 -27.22 -10.60
C PRO A 825 19.41 -28.66 -10.46
N SER A 826 18.78 -29.48 -9.62
CA SER A 826 19.09 -30.92 -9.50
C SER A 826 18.64 -31.75 -10.69
N SER A 827 17.80 -31.17 -11.55
CA SER A 827 17.30 -31.77 -12.78
C SER A 827 16.81 -30.68 -13.74
N ILE A 828 16.87 -30.95 -15.05
CA ILE A 828 16.22 -30.12 -16.07
C ILE A 828 15.50 -31.01 -17.08
N ALA A 829 14.28 -30.62 -17.45
CA ALA A 829 13.54 -31.24 -18.54
C ALA A 829 13.84 -30.53 -19.86
N ARG A 830 13.79 -31.28 -20.97
CA ARG A 830 13.97 -30.77 -22.32
C ARG A 830 12.90 -29.70 -22.60
N PRO A 831 13.27 -28.52 -23.13
CA PRO A 831 12.29 -27.53 -23.55
C PRO A 831 11.57 -27.97 -24.84
N GLY A 832 10.35 -27.51 -25.03
CA GLY A 832 9.67 -27.59 -26.33
C GLY A 832 10.24 -26.58 -27.33
N THR A 833 9.90 -26.73 -28.60
CA THR A 833 10.41 -25.87 -29.68
C THR A 833 9.36 -24.94 -30.29
N ALA A 834 8.12 -24.96 -29.78
CA ALA A 834 7.02 -24.18 -30.33
C ALA A 834 7.16 -22.67 -30.05
N THR A 835 7.84 -22.29 -28.97
CA THR A 835 8.14 -20.88 -28.67
C THR A 835 9.58 -20.69 -28.21
N LYS A 836 10.07 -19.45 -28.30
CA LYS A 836 11.40 -19.07 -27.83
C LYS A 836 11.65 -19.29 -26.33
N ASN A 837 10.58 -19.45 -25.54
CA ASN A 837 10.67 -19.70 -24.10
C ASN A 837 10.67 -21.21 -23.79
N GLY A 838 10.65 -22.08 -24.81
CA GLY A 838 10.72 -23.52 -24.62
C GLY A 838 9.37 -24.20 -24.42
N ALA A 839 8.27 -23.65 -24.94
CA ALA A 839 6.94 -24.27 -24.83
C ALA A 839 6.73 -25.38 -25.86
N TYR A 840 5.89 -26.37 -25.53
CA TYR A 840 5.47 -27.46 -26.45
C TYR A 840 4.27 -27.08 -27.32
N GLY A 841 3.58 -26.00 -26.99
CA GLY A 841 2.59 -25.37 -27.85
C GLY A 841 2.26 -23.95 -27.40
N TYR A 842 1.42 -23.29 -28.17
CA TYR A 842 0.97 -21.95 -27.86
C TYR A 842 -0.44 -21.68 -28.38
N THR A 843 -1.14 -20.78 -27.71
CA THR A 843 -2.40 -20.21 -28.19
C THR A 843 -2.16 -18.78 -28.63
N ARG A 844 -2.63 -18.42 -29.83
CA ARG A 844 -2.66 -17.05 -30.31
C ARG A 844 -4.09 -16.52 -30.26
N SER A 845 -4.28 -15.36 -29.62
CA SER A 845 -5.55 -14.64 -29.68
C SER A 845 -5.60 -13.71 -30.88
N SER A 846 -6.73 -13.73 -31.59
CA SER A 846 -7.08 -12.70 -32.57
C SER A 846 -7.62 -11.47 -31.87
N VAL A 847 -7.67 -10.36 -32.61
CA VAL A 847 -8.25 -9.08 -32.14
C VAL A 847 -9.76 -9.21 -31.84
N ASN A 848 -10.40 -10.29 -32.27
CA ASN A 848 -11.82 -10.58 -31.99
C ASN A 848 -12.01 -11.57 -30.83
N GLY A 849 -10.92 -12.00 -30.19
CA GLY A 849 -10.93 -13.01 -29.14
C GLY A 849 -11.11 -14.45 -29.66
N GLN A 850 -10.87 -14.70 -30.96
CA GLN A 850 -10.74 -16.08 -31.45
C GLN A 850 -9.37 -16.62 -31.07
N LEU A 851 -9.29 -17.89 -30.72
CA LEU A 851 -8.09 -18.50 -30.17
C LEU A 851 -7.66 -19.69 -30.99
N ASP A 852 -6.54 -19.53 -31.67
CA ASP A 852 -5.92 -20.57 -32.50
C ASP A 852 -4.82 -21.26 -31.69
N ASP A 853 -4.91 -22.58 -31.59
CA ASP A 853 -3.93 -23.43 -30.90
C ASP A 853 -2.92 -23.97 -31.90
N TYR A 854 -1.65 -24.02 -31.49
CA TYR A 854 -0.55 -24.56 -32.28
C TYR A 854 0.33 -25.41 -31.36
N SER A 855 0.82 -26.55 -31.83
CA SER A 855 1.71 -27.43 -31.05
C SER A 855 2.90 -27.90 -31.88
N VAL A 856 3.97 -28.39 -31.23
CA VAL A 856 5.10 -29.03 -31.94
C VAL A 856 4.75 -30.39 -32.56
N PHE A 857 3.55 -30.91 -32.26
CA PHE A 857 3.08 -32.21 -32.73
C PHE A 857 2.20 -32.12 -33.98
N GLU A 858 1.96 -30.90 -34.46
CA GLU A 858 1.26 -30.55 -35.70
C GLU A 858 2.25 -29.89 -36.66
#